data_AF-A0A7S4RLQ4-F1
#
_entry.id   AF-A0A7S4RLQ4-F1
#
_cell.length_a   1.000
_cell.length_b   1.000
_cell.length_c   1.000
_cell.angle_alpha   90.00
_cell.angle_beta   90.00
_cell.angle_gamma   90.00
#
_symmetry.space_group_name_H-M   'P 1'
#
loop_
_entity.id
_entity.type
_entity.pdbx_description
1 polymer ?
#
loop_
_entity_poly.entity_id
_entity_poly.type
_entity_poly.pdbx_seq_one_letter_code
_entity_poly.pdbx_strand_id
1 'polypeptide(L)'
;MAGKTSVVRALRHGPGEGALAALDDRTLALERGSLWDELQLYDFGGQPEYYPWHRLFITPEALYLVFTEASLPLEQLKREVQEQLDHLLSAAGAVPVLLVLAKADLAEDPSALDDKAHELERSMRDWAASMCAYSAGGRPLRVPLVLGAHVVSASTGQGLPDLRRAMRSALLATDGHGARLFPRFKEKVPMAYERVRSLLRAVAYGEGVASALECEPAAGGLLRSGEPPSVCFLHFQTLLKALKQALEGAPEKVRAPFLLDGPETVLKDALSLLEGEGHILRTGAGAEGRVHLDPSWLVDAVRGLADHRLCARYGKDLQERTIKDLARTWEQAKGSLSSSEYEGLLRDYARTGVAKEALLHRLFEPAMSGYGLQLAELRKIFEELDMLFETGEDGACVVPVQLDDTPPGGFEEECELGAGSAFCEVVGTIGLGYLPPGFTQRLIVDMRRKLGEYHRCFSLGGVIKQYADSETKAIFFFDLERCQLTLRAQAPPEGRGREAHRVALHQRVNEMKEVVHHIARQWAGLELTFTADPVVNFEAATHANEKACAKLRLRGLRVHSTFKSEDALDMMVVADGVQQAGASWTWVHNGQRQATWFKTWRQKCMEANIIVVLFTKKYRDSFTDALKQEATVIKGMYESKLAKLYVLDPEEHSPEVVQVNLLKGAEGMGDIGAWLGFLTQHGVN
;
A
#
# COMPACT_ATOMS: atom_id res chain seq x y z
N MET A 1 7.29 -8.94 11.70
CA MET A 1 8.00 -7.65 11.51
C MET A 1 9.49 -7.93 11.48
N ALA A 2 10.15 -7.54 10.40
CA ALA A 2 11.50 -8.00 10.05
C ALA A 2 12.69 -7.37 10.80
N GLY A 3 12.50 -6.57 11.86
CA GLY A 3 13.64 -6.05 12.66
C GLY A 3 14.45 -4.89 12.06
N LYS A 4 13.90 -4.20 11.05
CA LYS A 4 14.53 -3.06 10.34
C LYS A 4 15.04 -1.95 11.25
N THR A 5 14.18 -1.35 12.06
CA THR A 5 14.55 -0.24 12.98
C THR A 5 15.65 -0.67 13.95
N SER A 6 15.63 -1.91 14.43
CA SER A 6 16.67 -2.46 15.30
C SER A 6 18.02 -2.57 14.59
N VAL A 7 18.06 -3.07 13.35
CA VAL A 7 19.29 -3.16 12.56
C VAL A 7 19.83 -1.76 12.23
N VAL A 8 18.96 -0.84 11.84
CA VAL A 8 19.32 0.57 11.58
C VAL A 8 19.96 1.21 12.80
N ARG A 9 19.33 1.08 13.99
CA ARG A 9 19.88 1.61 15.25
C ARG A 9 21.22 0.95 15.57
N ALA A 10 21.35 -0.36 15.37
CA ALA A 10 22.61 -1.06 15.60
C ALA A 10 23.73 -0.64 14.64
N LEU A 11 23.41 -0.30 13.39
CA LEU A 11 24.38 0.25 12.43
C LEU A 11 24.83 1.69 12.78
N ARG A 12 23.98 2.45 13.47
CA ARG A 12 24.27 3.83 13.93
C ARG A 12 25.06 3.86 15.23
N HIS A 13 24.62 3.10 16.23
CA HIS A 13 25.07 3.23 17.61
C HIS A 13 25.85 2.01 18.15
N GLY A 14 25.82 0.89 17.42
CA GLY A 14 26.43 -0.37 17.85
C GLY A 14 25.41 -1.39 18.35
N PRO A 15 25.81 -2.67 18.51
CA PRO A 15 24.93 -3.74 18.96
C PRO A 15 24.50 -3.54 20.43
N GLY A 16 23.31 -4.04 20.79
CA GLY A 16 22.84 -4.05 22.17
C GLY A 16 22.22 -2.75 22.71
N GLU A 17 22.45 -1.59 22.06
CA GLU A 17 21.71 -0.35 22.38
C GLU A 17 20.26 -0.33 21.80
N GLY A 18 19.84 -1.44 21.17
CA GLY A 18 18.56 -1.62 20.51
C GLY A 18 17.56 -2.52 21.25
N ALA A 19 17.46 -2.40 22.58
CA ALA A 19 16.37 -3.05 23.30
C ALA A 19 15.02 -2.56 22.74
N LEU A 20 14.12 -3.50 22.44
CA LEU A 20 12.80 -3.32 21.83
C LEU A 20 12.17 -1.97 22.21
N ALA A 21 12.15 -1.08 21.23
CA ALA A 21 11.35 0.12 21.31
C ALA A 21 9.89 -0.29 21.56
N ALA A 22 9.16 0.46 22.40
CA ALA A 22 7.79 0.11 22.78
C ALA A 22 6.92 -0.11 21.52
N LEU A 23 5.74 -0.73 21.64
CA LEU A 23 4.78 -0.84 20.53
C LEU A 23 4.52 0.52 19.84
N ASP A 24 4.71 1.62 20.58
CA ASP A 24 4.55 3.01 20.15
C ASP A 24 5.82 3.64 19.51
N ASP A 25 6.99 3.00 19.58
CA ASP A 25 8.25 3.43 18.94
C ASP A 25 8.48 2.78 17.56
N ARG A 26 7.43 2.20 16.97
CA ARG A 26 7.48 1.63 15.63
C ARG A 26 7.49 2.78 14.62
N THR A 27 8.27 2.63 13.56
CA THR A 27 8.28 3.61 12.48
C THR A 27 6.91 3.72 11.83
N LEU A 28 6.22 4.81 12.14
CA LEU A 28 4.96 5.21 11.54
C LEU A 28 5.25 6.14 10.37
N ALA A 29 4.84 5.72 9.17
CA ALA A 29 5.09 6.37 7.88
C ALA A 29 6.57 6.34 7.42
N LEU A 30 7.44 7.18 7.98
CA LEU A 30 8.84 7.29 7.57
C LEU A 30 9.65 7.94 8.70
N GLU A 31 10.86 7.46 8.94
CA GLU A 31 11.86 8.11 9.79
C GLU A 31 13.07 8.51 8.95
N ARG A 32 13.55 9.74 9.14
CA ARG A 32 14.78 10.25 8.50
C ARG A 32 15.90 10.34 9.51
N GLY A 33 17.13 10.12 9.07
CA GLY A 33 18.31 10.49 9.84
C GLY A 33 19.59 10.20 9.08
N SER A 34 20.74 10.47 9.68
CA SER A 34 22.04 10.14 9.09
C SER A 34 22.45 8.70 9.43
N LEU A 35 23.08 8.02 8.48
CA LEU A 35 23.78 6.77 8.71
C LEU A 35 25.26 7.00 8.42
N TRP A 36 26.06 7.19 9.48
CA TRP A 36 27.44 7.71 9.36
C TRP A 36 27.45 9.12 8.72
N ASP A 37 28.62 9.74 8.59
CA ASP A 37 28.73 11.14 8.14
C ASP A 37 28.39 11.35 6.65
N GLU A 38 28.22 10.28 5.87
CA GLU A 38 28.14 10.33 4.40
C GLU A 38 26.76 9.98 3.83
N LEU A 39 25.83 9.38 4.59
CA LEU A 39 24.57 8.84 4.04
C LEU A 39 23.34 9.35 4.78
N GLN A 40 22.32 9.71 4.00
CA GLN A 40 20.96 9.91 4.50
C GLN A 40 20.23 8.56 4.52
N LEU A 41 19.49 8.31 5.59
CA LEU A 41 18.68 7.12 5.78
C LEU A 41 17.21 7.49 5.81
N TYR A 42 16.44 6.71 5.07
CA TYR A 42 14.99 6.70 5.06
C TYR A 42 14.51 5.33 5.56
N ASP A 43 13.93 5.28 6.76
CA ASP A 43 13.33 4.09 7.34
C ASP A 43 11.80 4.13 7.13
N PHE A 44 11.30 3.40 6.14
CA PHE A 44 9.88 3.42 5.78
C PHE A 44 9.00 2.63 6.75
N GLY A 45 7.71 2.93 6.85
CA GLY A 45 6.74 2.02 7.45
C GLY A 45 6.69 0.70 6.68
N GLY A 46 6.37 -0.41 7.35
CA GLY A 46 6.21 -1.72 6.67
C GLY A 46 4.78 -1.98 6.20
N GLN A 47 3.85 -1.07 6.48
CA GLN A 47 2.42 -1.28 6.28
C GLN A 47 2.00 -0.77 4.89
N PRO A 48 1.11 -1.49 4.18
CA PRO A 48 0.73 -1.12 2.81
C PRO A 48 0.07 0.25 2.67
N GLU A 49 -0.55 0.80 3.73
CA GLU A 49 -1.08 2.17 3.73
C GLU A 49 0.01 3.21 3.44
N TYR A 50 1.27 2.92 3.77
CA TYR A 50 2.37 3.84 3.54
C TYR A 50 2.98 3.70 2.14
N TYR A 51 2.76 2.58 1.44
CA TYR A 51 3.41 2.31 0.15
C TYR A 51 3.08 3.33 -0.95
N PRO A 52 1.83 3.83 -1.10
CA PRO A 52 1.53 4.89 -2.05
C PRO A 52 2.40 6.15 -1.83
N TRP A 53 2.79 6.40 -0.59
CA TRP A 53 3.58 7.57 -0.17
C TRP A 53 5.08 7.33 -0.30
N HIS A 54 5.56 6.11 -0.03
CA HIS A 54 6.97 5.76 -0.18
C HIS A 54 7.50 6.11 -1.56
N ARG A 55 6.67 5.95 -2.59
CA ARG A 55 6.98 6.30 -3.97
C ARG A 55 7.53 7.72 -4.14
N LEU A 56 7.11 8.68 -3.32
CA LEU A 56 7.63 10.05 -3.37
C LEU A 56 9.12 10.11 -2.97
N PHE A 57 9.58 9.18 -2.13
CA PHE A 57 10.92 9.13 -1.56
C PHE A 57 11.80 8.04 -2.21
N ILE A 58 11.23 7.18 -3.05
CA ILE A 58 11.99 6.15 -3.77
C ILE A 58 12.60 6.80 -5.01
N THR A 59 13.93 6.86 -5.07
CA THR A 59 14.69 7.47 -6.16
C THR A 59 15.66 6.47 -6.79
N PRO A 60 16.01 6.61 -8.08
CA PRO A 60 16.96 5.73 -8.74
C PRO A 60 18.41 5.89 -8.24
N GLU A 61 18.72 6.98 -7.51
CA GLU A 61 20.07 7.28 -6.99
C GLU A 61 20.28 6.80 -5.55
N ALA A 62 19.43 5.89 -5.04
CA ALA A 62 19.48 5.36 -3.69
C ALA A 62 19.91 3.88 -3.61
N LEU A 63 20.56 3.52 -2.50
CA LEU A 63 20.80 2.12 -2.12
C LEU A 63 19.65 1.61 -1.26
N TYR A 64 19.05 0.48 -1.65
CA TYR A 64 17.91 -0.10 -0.94
C TYR A 64 18.33 -1.29 -0.08
N LEU A 65 17.85 -1.32 1.16
CA LEU A 65 17.95 -2.46 2.05
C LEU A 65 16.57 -3.11 2.17
N VAL A 66 16.42 -4.33 1.69
CA VAL A 66 15.17 -5.10 1.74
C VAL A 66 15.25 -6.09 2.89
N PHE A 67 14.31 -6.00 3.84
CA PHE A 67 14.37 -6.75 5.09
C PHE A 67 13.41 -7.93 5.09
N THR A 68 13.86 -9.04 5.67
CA THR A 68 13.02 -10.18 6.05
C THR A 68 13.53 -10.80 7.36
N GLU A 69 12.73 -11.65 7.99
CA GLU A 69 13.05 -12.25 9.28
C GLU A 69 13.63 -13.66 9.12
N ALA A 70 14.85 -13.89 9.60
CA ALA A 70 15.62 -15.11 9.37
C ALA A 70 14.93 -16.40 9.86
N SER A 71 14.04 -16.30 10.86
CA SER A 71 13.28 -17.43 11.41
C SER A 71 12.15 -17.94 10.49
N LEU A 72 11.71 -17.15 9.50
CA LEU A 72 10.60 -17.54 8.63
C LEU A 72 11.02 -18.63 7.63
N PRO A 73 10.13 -19.55 7.22
CA PRO A 73 10.43 -20.52 6.17
C PRO A 73 10.89 -19.84 4.86
N LEU A 74 11.78 -20.49 4.11
CA LEU A 74 12.38 -19.93 2.89
C LEU A 74 11.33 -19.43 1.87
N GLU A 75 10.26 -20.19 1.66
CA GLU A 75 9.18 -19.80 0.73
C GLU A 75 8.44 -18.53 1.20
N GLN A 76 8.33 -18.32 2.51
CA GLN A 76 7.80 -17.08 3.05
C GLN A 76 8.79 -15.91 2.86
N LEU A 77 10.10 -16.15 3.07
CA LEU A 77 11.13 -15.14 2.79
C LEU A 77 11.06 -14.67 1.33
N LYS A 78 11.01 -15.62 0.39
CA LYS A 78 10.92 -15.34 -1.05
C LYS A 78 9.73 -14.44 -1.36
N ARG A 79 8.54 -14.76 -0.83
CA ARG A 79 7.33 -13.96 -1.04
C ARG A 79 7.45 -12.54 -0.45
N GLU A 80 7.91 -12.42 0.79
CA GLU A 80 8.04 -11.10 1.45
C GLU A 80 9.10 -10.20 0.79
N VAL A 81 10.19 -10.79 0.30
CA VAL A 81 11.22 -10.06 -0.43
C VAL A 81 10.74 -9.69 -1.83
N GLN A 82 10.08 -10.61 -2.53
CA GLN A 82 9.53 -10.34 -3.85
C GLN A 82 8.53 -9.18 -3.81
N GLU A 83 7.60 -9.13 -2.85
CA GLU A 83 6.64 -8.02 -2.70
C GLU A 83 7.35 -6.65 -2.56
N GLN A 84 8.45 -6.61 -1.79
CA GLN A 84 9.26 -5.39 -1.65
C GLN A 84 10.01 -5.05 -2.94
N LEU A 85 10.54 -6.04 -3.67
CA LEU A 85 11.19 -5.83 -4.95
C LEU A 85 10.21 -5.38 -6.04
N ASP A 86 8.98 -5.91 -6.05
CA ASP A 86 7.88 -5.48 -6.91
C ASP A 86 7.57 -3.99 -6.66
N HIS A 87 7.52 -3.57 -5.39
CA HIS A 87 7.35 -2.16 -5.05
C HIS A 87 8.48 -1.29 -5.63
N LEU A 88 9.75 -1.68 -5.45
CA LEU A 88 10.91 -0.96 -5.98
C LEU A 88 10.95 -0.93 -7.51
N LEU A 89 10.65 -2.06 -8.16
CA LEU A 89 10.56 -2.20 -9.61
C LEU A 89 9.58 -1.16 -10.17
N SER A 90 8.39 -1.10 -9.61
CA SER A 90 7.32 -0.23 -10.11
C SER A 90 7.52 1.27 -9.80
N ALA A 91 8.32 1.58 -8.77
CA ALA A 91 8.59 2.94 -8.32
C ALA A 91 9.87 3.56 -8.92
N ALA A 92 10.98 2.83 -8.99
CA ALA A 92 12.27 3.35 -9.49
C ALA A 92 13.00 2.43 -10.48
N GLY A 93 12.55 1.19 -10.66
CA GLY A 93 13.10 0.26 -11.64
C GLY A 93 14.48 -0.28 -11.24
N ALA A 94 15.51 0.05 -12.03
CA ALA A 94 16.86 -0.47 -11.86
C ALA A 94 17.60 0.20 -10.70
N VAL A 95 17.28 -0.24 -9.47
CA VAL A 95 17.91 0.24 -8.24
C VAL A 95 18.80 -0.85 -7.62
N PRO A 96 19.95 -0.49 -7.02
CA PRO A 96 20.77 -1.44 -6.29
C PRO A 96 20.13 -1.85 -4.95
N VAL A 97 20.09 -3.16 -4.69
CA VAL A 97 19.43 -3.75 -3.52
C VAL A 97 20.37 -4.68 -2.77
N LEU A 98 20.39 -4.57 -1.44
CA LEU A 98 20.94 -5.59 -0.54
C LEU A 98 19.79 -6.24 0.25
N LEU A 99 19.77 -7.57 0.27
CA LEU A 99 18.81 -8.34 1.06
C LEU A 99 19.34 -8.52 2.48
N VAL A 100 18.49 -8.34 3.48
CA VAL A 100 18.86 -8.40 4.90
C VAL A 100 17.95 -9.39 5.62
N LEU A 101 18.49 -10.54 6.00
CA LEU A 101 17.84 -11.54 6.85
C LEU A 101 18.16 -11.19 8.30
N ALA A 102 17.27 -10.44 8.94
CA ALA A 102 17.46 -9.95 10.28
C ALA A 102 16.96 -10.93 11.34
N LYS A 103 17.32 -10.68 12.61
CA LYS A 103 17.02 -11.54 13.76
C LYS A 103 17.60 -12.96 13.62
N ALA A 104 18.83 -13.06 13.10
CA ALA A 104 19.55 -14.32 12.96
C ALA A 104 19.63 -15.13 14.27
N ASP A 105 19.64 -14.43 15.42
CA ASP A 105 19.63 -15.01 16.75
C ASP A 105 18.34 -15.78 17.12
N LEU A 106 17.25 -15.60 16.35
CA LEU A 106 15.98 -16.31 16.55
C LEU A 106 15.79 -17.48 15.57
N ALA A 107 16.77 -17.77 14.72
CA ALA A 107 16.68 -18.89 13.78
C ALA A 107 16.79 -20.23 14.52
N GLU A 108 15.97 -21.21 14.13
CA GLU A 108 15.99 -22.56 14.71
C GLU A 108 17.31 -23.29 14.42
N ASP A 109 17.86 -23.07 13.22
CA ASP A 109 19.15 -23.61 12.80
C ASP A 109 20.07 -22.48 12.29
N PRO A 110 20.94 -21.94 13.16
CA PRO A 110 21.91 -20.91 12.77
C PRO A 110 22.90 -21.38 11.70
N SER A 111 23.18 -22.68 11.60
CA SER A 111 24.17 -23.21 10.66
C SER A 111 23.68 -23.22 9.21
N ALA A 112 22.37 -23.27 9.01
CA ALA A 112 21.72 -23.25 7.69
C ALA A 112 21.41 -21.83 7.18
N LEU A 113 21.68 -20.78 7.96
CA LEU A 113 21.28 -19.41 7.60
C LEU A 113 22.02 -18.88 6.37
N ASP A 114 23.29 -19.21 6.21
CA ASP A 114 24.07 -18.78 5.05
C ASP A 114 23.54 -19.45 3.78
N ASP A 115 23.29 -20.76 3.81
CA ASP A 115 22.68 -21.48 2.67
C ASP A 115 21.32 -20.91 2.29
N LYS A 116 20.51 -20.57 3.31
CA LYS A 116 19.20 -19.95 3.13
C LYS A 116 19.29 -18.56 2.50
N ALA A 117 20.28 -17.76 2.90
CA ALA A 117 20.54 -16.45 2.32
C ALA A 117 21.00 -16.55 0.85
N HIS A 118 21.90 -17.49 0.53
CA HIS A 118 22.34 -17.73 -0.84
C HIS A 118 21.20 -18.21 -1.74
N GLU A 119 20.34 -19.09 -1.25
CA GLU A 119 19.18 -19.58 -2.00
C GLU A 119 18.15 -18.47 -2.23
N LEU A 120 17.89 -17.62 -1.22
CA LEU A 120 17.05 -16.44 -1.38
C LEU A 120 17.63 -15.48 -2.43
N GLU A 121 18.92 -15.17 -2.35
CA GLU A 121 19.60 -14.31 -3.31
C GLU A 121 19.47 -14.85 -4.74
N ARG A 122 19.75 -16.14 -4.94
CA ARG A 122 19.60 -16.81 -6.24
C ARG A 122 18.17 -16.68 -6.76
N SER A 123 17.18 -17.02 -5.92
CA SER A 123 15.77 -16.94 -6.29
C SER A 123 15.35 -15.52 -6.70
N MET A 124 15.85 -14.49 -6.03
CA MET A 124 15.53 -13.10 -6.36
C MET A 124 16.25 -12.63 -7.63
N ARG A 125 17.46 -13.12 -7.92
CA ARG A 125 18.14 -12.88 -9.19
C ARG A 125 17.42 -13.57 -10.35
N ASP A 126 16.94 -14.80 -10.16
CA ASP A 126 16.16 -15.53 -11.15
C ASP A 126 14.82 -14.85 -11.44
N TRP A 127 14.13 -14.37 -10.39
CA TRP A 127 12.95 -13.53 -10.54
C TRP A 127 13.26 -12.25 -11.35
N ALA A 128 14.34 -11.53 -11.00
CA ALA A 128 14.74 -10.32 -11.72
C ALA A 128 15.05 -10.61 -13.20
N ALA A 129 15.71 -11.73 -13.50
CA ALA A 129 15.98 -12.18 -14.87
C ALA A 129 14.68 -12.51 -15.63
N SER A 130 13.71 -13.18 -14.98
CA SER A 130 12.37 -13.41 -15.54
C SER A 130 11.65 -12.10 -15.87
N MET A 131 11.73 -11.12 -14.97
CA MET A 131 11.13 -9.80 -15.19
C MET A 131 11.84 -9.00 -16.29
N CYS A 132 13.16 -9.14 -16.45
CA CYS A 132 13.88 -8.55 -17.60
C CYS A 132 13.48 -9.19 -18.94
N ALA A 133 13.23 -10.51 -18.95
CA ALA A 133 12.77 -11.22 -20.13
C ALA A 133 11.33 -10.80 -20.53
N TYR A 134 10.54 -10.35 -19.55
CA TYR A 134 9.27 -9.71 -19.82
C TYR A 134 9.50 -8.37 -20.53
N SER A 135 8.99 -8.25 -21.77
CA SER A 135 9.04 -7.01 -22.52
C SER A 135 7.70 -6.28 -22.40
N ALA A 136 7.68 -5.21 -21.61
CA ALA A 136 6.62 -4.22 -21.68
C ALA A 136 6.85 -3.39 -22.97
N GLY A 137 5.96 -3.51 -23.96
CA GLY A 137 5.98 -2.67 -25.15
C GLY A 137 7.24 -2.85 -26.01
N GLY A 138 7.83 -4.05 -25.98
CA GLY A 138 9.06 -4.38 -26.70
C GLY A 138 10.35 -3.83 -26.06
N ARG A 139 10.28 -3.24 -24.85
CA ARG A 139 11.47 -2.82 -24.10
C ARG A 139 11.65 -3.71 -22.87
N PRO A 140 12.87 -4.18 -22.57
CA PRO A 140 13.14 -4.94 -21.36
C PRO A 140 12.91 -4.06 -20.13
N LEU A 141 12.30 -4.65 -19.09
CA LEU A 141 12.11 -3.97 -17.82
C LEU A 141 13.46 -3.68 -17.15
N ARG A 142 13.57 -2.49 -16.55
CA ARG A 142 14.67 -2.11 -15.67
C ARG A 142 14.36 -2.63 -14.27
N VAL A 143 14.97 -3.75 -13.90
CA VAL A 143 14.67 -4.46 -12.65
C VAL A 143 15.66 -4.14 -11.53
N PRO A 144 15.24 -4.26 -10.25
CA PRO A 144 16.15 -4.11 -9.12
C PRO A 144 17.37 -5.05 -9.23
N LEU A 145 18.56 -4.50 -8.95
CA LEU A 145 19.83 -5.21 -9.00
C LEU A 145 20.16 -5.76 -7.61
N VAL A 146 19.93 -7.05 -7.40
CA VAL A 146 20.28 -7.74 -6.15
C VAL A 146 21.80 -7.92 -6.07
N LEU A 147 22.44 -7.19 -5.15
CA LEU A 147 23.89 -7.17 -4.96
C LEU A 147 24.39 -8.26 -3.99
N GLY A 148 23.53 -8.75 -3.11
CA GLY A 148 23.86 -9.79 -2.12
C GLY A 148 22.80 -9.96 -1.05
N ALA A 149 22.84 -11.09 -0.34
CA ALA A 149 22.06 -11.33 0.87
C ALA A 149 22.94 -11.41 2.14
N HIS A 150 22.48 -10.78 3.22
CA HIS A 150 23.22 -10.67 4.48
C HIS A 150 22.38 -11.13 5.67
N VAL A 151 22.92 -12.07 6.44
CA VAL A 151 22.34 -12.55 7.70
C VAL A 151 22.82 -11.66 8.83
N VAL A 152 21.90 -11.05 9.59
CA VAL A 152 22.26 -10.11 10.66
C VAL A 152 21.45 -10.31 11.93
N SER A 153 22.06 -9.95 13.06
CA SER A 153 21.39 -9.86 14.35
C SER A 153 21.75 -8.52 15.01
N ALA A 154 20.73 -7.69 15.23
CA ALA A 154 20.91 -6.39 15.90
C ALA A 154 21.21 -6.55 17.40
N SER A 155 20.74 -7.65 18.02
CA SER A 155 20.94 -7.96 19.44
C SER A 155 22.39 -8.40 19.71
N THR A 156 22.94 -9.27 18.87
CA THR A 156 24.30 -9.82 19.04
C THR A 156 25.38 -9.06 18.27
N GLY A 157 24.99 -8.28 17.26
CA GLY A 157 25.90 -7.63 16.33
C GLY A 157 26.42 -8.52 15.21
N GLN A 158 26.01 -9.79 15.15
CA GLN A 158 26.38 -10.72 14.09
C GLN A 158 26.01 -10.15 12.71
N GLY A 159 26.94 -10.24 11.76
CA GLY A 159 26.76 -9.83 10.36
C GLY A 159 26.69 -8.32 10.10
N LEU A 160 26.56 -7.47 11.13
CA LEU A 160 26.51 -6.00 10.94
C LEU A 160 27.78 -5.42 10.31
N PRO A 161 29.02 -5.87 10.67
CA PRO A 161 30.23 -5.38 10.01
C PRO A 161 30.28 -5.74 8.51
N ASP A 162 29.78 -6.93 8.15
CA ASP A 162 29.77 -7.39 6.76
C ASP A 162 28.70 -6.67 5.94
N LEU A 163 27.51 -6.44 6.50
CA LEU A 163 26.49 -5.59 5.89
C LEU A 163 27.03 -4.17 5.67
N ARG A 164 27.71 -3.58 6.68
CA ARG A 164 28.35 -2.26 6.54
C ARG A 164 29.39 -2.23 5.43
N ARG A 165 30.20 -3.28 5.29
CA ARG A 165 31.19 -3.41 4.21
C ARG A 165 30.51 -3.54 2.84
N ALA A 166 29.45 -4.32 2.74
CA ALA A 166 28.65 -4.48 1.53
C ALA A 166 28.01 -3.16 1.09
N MET A 167 27.41 -2.41 2.02
CA MET A 167 26.86 -1.08 1.72
C MET A 167 27.93 -0.14 1.15
N ARG A 168 29.12 -0.07 1.77
CA ARG A 168 30.23 0.75 1.25
C ARG A 168 30.73 0.28 -0.11
N SER A 169 30.75 -1.03 -0.34
CA SER A 169 31.18 -1.61 -1.61
C SER A 169 30.16 -1.32 -2.72
N ALA A 170 28.86 -1.38 -2.41
CA ALA A 170 27.79 -1.04 -3.35
C ALA A 170 27.87 0.42 -3.83
N LEU A 171 28.23 1.35 -2.94
CA LEU A 171 28.44 2.77 -3.29
C LEU A 171 29.58 3.00 -4.30
N LEU A 172 30.53 2.06 -4.39
CA LEU A 172 31.67 2.10 -5.31
C LEU A 172 31.52 1.12 -6.49
N ALA A 173 30.46 0.33 -6.51
CA ALA A 173 30.28 -0.74 -7.47
C ALA A 173 29.96 -0.20 -8.87
N THR A 174 30.21 -1.04 -9.87
CA THR A 174 29.86 -0.80 -11.27
C THR A 174 28.83 -1.82 -11.75
N ASP A 175 28.05 -1.46 -12.77
CA ASP A 175 27.21 -2.38 -13.51
C ASP A 175 28.04 -3.33 -14.40
N GLY A 176 27.35 -4.24 -15.10
CA GLY A 176 27.97 -5.19 -16.03
C GLY A 176 28.66 -4.55 -17.24
N HIS A 177 28.49 -3.25 -17.45
CA HIS A 177 29.15 -2.46 -18.49
C HIS A 177 30.29 -1.58 -17.96
N GLY A 178 30.59 -1.66 -16.65
CA GLY A 178 31.65 -0.89 -16.01
C GLY A 178 31.24 0.53 -15.62
N ALA A 179 29.97 0.93 -15.79
CA ALA A 179 29.47 2.21 -15.31
C ALA A 179 29.21 2.16 -13.80
N ARG A 180 29.58 3.19 -13.05
CA ARG A 180 29.31 3.25 -11.61
C ARG A 180 27.81 3.23 -11.33
N LEU A 181 27.38 2.44 -10.34
CA LEU A 181 26.00 2.43 -9.86
C LEU A 181 25.62 3.79 -9.24
N PHE A 182 26.57 4.43 -8.56
CA PHE A 182 26.42 5.77 -8.00
C PHE A 182 27.48 6.70 -8.60
N PRO A 183 27.27 7.22 -9.82
CA PRO A 183 28.30 7.95 -10.56
C PRO A 183 28.77 9.21 -9.85
N ARG A 184 27.93 9.80 -8.97
CA ARG A 184 28.20 11.04 -8.24
C ARG A 184 28.83 10.83 -6.86
N PHE A 185 28.86 9.59 -6.35
CA PHE A 185 29.40 9.34 -5.01
C PHE A 185 30.90 9.66 -4.98
N LYS A 186 31.30 10.56 -4.07
CA LYS A 186 32.67 11.09 -3.93
C LYS A 186 33.22 11.87 -5.13
N GLU A 187 32.38 12.20 -6.10
CA GLU A 187 32.77 13.12 -7.17
C GLU A 187 32.80 14.57 -6.68
N LYS A 188 33.60 15.41 -7.34
CA LYS A 188 33.61 16.84 -7.04
C LYS A 188 32.31 17.47 -7.49
N VAL A 189 31.59 18.07 -6.56
CA VAL A 189 30.37 18.83 -6.86
C VAL A 189 30.75 20.16 -7.53
N PRO A 190 30.18 20.51 -8.69
CA PRO A 190 30.39 21.81 -9.31
C PRO A 190 30.04 22.95 -8.34
N MET A 191 30.90 23.98 -8.29
CA MET A 191 30.69 25.15 -7.44
C MET A 191 29.31 25.80 -7.67
N ALA A 192 28.81 25.80 -8.91
CA ALA A 192 27.48 26.33 -9.23
C ALA A 192 26.37 25.61 -8.46
N TYR A 193 26.48 24.30 -8.24
CA TYR A 193 25.47 23.49 -7.55
C TYR A 193 25.53 23.72 -6.03
N GLU A 194 26.73 23.87 -5.47
CA GLU A 194 26.91 24.29 -4.07
C GLU A 194 26.31 25.69 -3.82
N ARG A 195 26.42 26.61 -4.79
CA ARG A 195 25.76 27.92 -4.72
C ARG A 195 24.24 27.79 -4.76
N VAL A 196 23.69 26.88 -5.57
CA VAL A 196 22.26 26.55 -5.54
C VAL A 196 21.87 25.98 -4.16
N ARG A 197 22.66 25.09 -3.57
CA ARG A 197 22.40 24.58 -2.20
C ARG A 197 22.34 25.73 -1.17
N SER A 198 23.27 26.68 -1.22
CA SER A 198 23.23 27.89 -0.38
C SER A 198 21.97 28.74 -0.63
N LEU A 199 21.55 28.91 -1.88
CA LEU A 199 20.30 29.60 -2.22
C LEU A 199 19.10 28.90 -1.60
N LEU A 200 18.99 27.58 -1.75
CA LEU A 200 17.85 26.82 -1.21
C LEU A 200 17.80 26.90 0.31
N ARG A 201 18.95 26.84 0.99
CA ARG A 201 19.03 27.06 2.44
C ARG A 201 18.56 28.46 2.81
N ALA A 202 19.05 29.50 2.13
CA ALA A 202 18.63 30.87 2.42
C ALA A 202 17.12 31.05 2.24
N VAL A 203 16.56 30.47 1.18
CA VAL A 203 15.11 30.48 0.93
C VAL A 203 14.35 29.74 2.02
N ALA A 204 14.82 28.56 2.44
CA ALA A 204 14.18 27.74 3.48
C ALA A 204 14.11 28.46 4.84
N TYR A 205 15.06 29.35 5.15
CA TYR A 205 15.15 30.08 6.42
C TYR A 205 14.81 31.58 6.31
N GLY A 206 14.35 32.06 5.15
CA GLY A 206 14.01 33.47 4.94
C GLY A 206 15.21 34.43 4.96
N GLU A 207 16.40 33.95 4.59
CA GLU A 207 17.64 34.72 4.56
C GLU A 207 17.86 35.42 3.20
N GLY A 208 18.80 36.36 3.16
CA GLY A 208 19.14 37.09 1.94
C GLY A 208 19.81 36.20 0.89
N VAL A 209 19.07 35.83 -0.17
CA VAL A 209 19.55 34.95 -1.25
C VAL A 209 20.84 35.46 -1.92
N ALA A 210 20.93 36.76 -2.22
CA ALA A 210 22.11 37.35 -2.84
C ALA A 210 23.37 37.19 -1.95
N SER A 211 23.22 37.45 -0.65
CA SER A 211 24.32 37.26 0.32
C SER A 211 24.72 35.79 0.42
N ALA A 212 23.75 34.86 0.43
CA ALA A 212 24.03 33.43 0.46
C ALA A 212 24.76 32.92 -0.78
N LEU A 213 24.49 33.49 -1.96
CA LEU A 213 25.25 33.19 -3.18
C LEU A 213 26.68 33.73 -3.15
N GLU A 214 26.99 34.75 -2.35
CA GLU A 214 28.34 35.32 -2.24
C GLU A 214 29.21 34.61 -1.19
N CYS A 215 28.60 34.18 -0.08
CA CYS A 215 29.27 33.45 1.00
C CYS A 215 29.88 32.14 0.48
N GLU A 216 31.13 31.81 0.84
CA GLU A 216 31.69 30.51 0.46
C GLU A 216 30.77 29.37 0.91
N PRO A 217 30.46 28.38 0.04
CA PRO A 217 29.57 27.30 0.41
C PRO A 217 30.17 26.56 1.60
N ALA A 218 29.45 26.57 2.72
CA ALA A 218 29.82 25.76 3.86
C ALA A 218 29.54 24.29 3.50
N ALA A 219 30.51 23.42 3.74
CA ALA A 219 30.28 21.98 3.69
C ALA A 219 29.17 21.64 4.70
N GLY A 220 28.06 21.08 4.23
CA GLY A 220 26.95 20.70 5.09
C GLY A 220 25.63 20.48 4.35
N GLY A 221 24.66 19.90 5.06
CA GLY A 221 23.32 19.63 4.54
C GLY A 221 22.49 20.90 4.32
N LEU A 222 21.38 20.76 3.58
CA LEU A 222 20.48 21.88 3.28
C LEU A 222 19.87 22.52 4.54
N LEU A 223 19.44 21.70 5.50
CA LEU A 223 18.74 22.13 6.70
C LEU A 223 19.68 22.36 7.89
N ARG A 224 19.26 23.22 8.83
CA ARG A 224 19.88 23.45 10.13
C ARG A 224 19.36 22.43 11.14
N SER A 225 20.25 21.96 12.01
CA SER A 225 19.84 21.07 13.09
C SER A 225 19.01 21.83 14.13
N GLY A 226 17.82 21.33 14.45
CA GLY A 226 16.98 21.85 15.53
C GLY A 226 16.13 23.09 15.21
N GLU A 227 16.17 23.59 13.97
CA GLU A 227 15.37 24.76 13.53
C GLU A 227 14.52 24.39 12.30
N PRO A 228 13.17 24.41 12.42
CA PRO A 228 12.30 24.12 11.28
C PRO A 228 12.41 25.23 10.23
N PRO A 229 12.35 24.89 8.93
CA PRO A 229 12.39 25.89 7.87
C PRO A 229 11.10 26.74 7.88
N SER A 230 11.23 28.02 7.57
CA SER A 230 10.10 28.93 7.35
C SER A 230 9.41 28.68 6.00
N VAL A 231 10.13 28.09 5.04
CA VAL A 231 9.61 27.69 3.73
C VAL A 231 9.88 26.22 3.50
N CYS A 232 8.81 25.42 3.46
CA CYS A 232 8.89 23.97 3.30
C CYS A 232 8.99 23.52 1.83
N PHE A 233 8.38 24.28 0.92
CA PHE A 233 8.38 23.96 -0.51
C PHE A 233 8.11 25.20 -1.37
N LEU A 234 8.50 25.13 -2.63
CA LEU A 234 8.27 26.17 -3.64
C LEU A 234 8.10 25.55 -5.02
N HIS A 235 7.43 26.27 -5.94
CA HIS A 235 7.47 25.92 -7.35
C HIS A 235 8.85 26.22 -7.95
N PHE A 236 9.30 25.38 -8.89
CA PHE A 236 10.56 25.55 -9.61
C PHE A 236 10.72 26.96 -10.20
N GLN A 237 9.66 27.51 -10.80
CA GLN A 237 9.70 28.84 -11.42
C GLN A 237 9.95 29.96 -10.39
N THR A 238 9.47 29.80 -9.15
CA THR A 238 9.76 30.74 -8.06
C THR A 238 11.24 30.69 -7.68
N LEU A 239 11.82 29.50 -7.58
CA LEU A 239 13.26 29.32 -7.31
C LEU A 239 14.12 29.87 -8.45
N LEU A 240 13.75 29.62 -9.70
CA LEU A 240 14.46 30.12 -10.86
C LEU A 240 14.46 31.66 -10.92
N LYS A 241 13.31 32.27 -10.62
CA LYS A 241 13.20 33.73 -10.53
C LYS A 241 14.11 34.29 -9.44
N ALA A 242 14.10 33.69 -8.25
CA ALA A 242 14.96 34.09 -7.15
C ALA A 242 16.45 33.97 -7.51
N LEU A 243 16.85 32.88 -8.17
CA LEU A 243 18.22 32.68 -8.66
C LEU A 243 18.63 33.74 -9.69
N LYS A 244 17.80 33.99 -10.71
CA LYS A 244 18.08 35.00 -11.75
C LYS A 244 18.25 36.39 -11.15
N GLN A 245 17.33 36.80 -10.26
CA GLN A 245 17.40 38.09 -9.57
C GLN A 245 18.66 38.23 -8.72
N ALA A 246 19.03 37.18 -7.99
CA ALA A 246 20.24 37.19 -7.18
C ALA A 246 21.51 37.25 -8.03
N LEU A 247 21.51 36.66 -9.23
CA LEU A 247 22.64 36.71 -10.16
C LEU A 247 22.80 38.05 -10.90
N GLU A 248 21.74 38.82 -11.12
CA GLU A 248 21.82 40.11 -11.84
C GLU A 248 22.76 41.12 -11.16
N GLY A 249 22.74 41.16 -9.82
CA GLY A 249 23.59 42.04 -9.01
C GLY A 249 24.89 41.39 -8.51
N ALA A 250 25.12 40.10 -8.79
CA ALA A 250 26.22 39.37 -8.17
C ALA A 250 27.59 39.67 -8.81
N PRO A 251 28.69 39.61 -8.03
CA PRO A 251 30.05 39.69 -8.56
C PRO A 251 30.33 38.64 -9.65
N GLU A 252 31.24 38.95 -10.58
CA GLU A 252 31.60 38.04 -11.68
C GLU A 252 31.99 36.63 -11.21
N LYS A 253 32.74 36.52 -10.10
CA LYS A 253 33.11 35.23 -9.49
C LYS A 253 31.92 34.33 -9.12
N VAL A 254 30.76 34.92 -8.80
CA VAL A 254 29.52 34.21 -8.47
C VAL A 254 28.73 33.88 -9.74
N ARG A 255 28.75 34.77 -10.74
CA ARG A 255 28.03 34.59 -12.01
C ARG A 255 28.72 33.61 -12.95
N ALA A 256 30.06 33.59 -12.97
CA ALA A 256 30.86 32.82 -13.92
C ALA A 256 30.49 31.32 -13.99
N PRO A 257 30.22 30.61 -12.88
CA PRO A 257 29.80 29.21 -12.92
C PRO A 257 28.45 28.95 -13.61
N PHE A 258 27.63 29.99 -13.81
CA PHE A 258 26.31 29.89 -14.45
C PHE A 258 26.30 30.34 -15.91
N LEU A 259 27.40 30.89 -16.43
CA LEU A 259 27.46 31.47 -17.78
C LEU A 259 27.44 30.42 -18.90
N LEU A 260 27.98 29.22 -18.65
CA LEU A 260 28.12 28.18 -19.68
C LEU A 260 26.77 27.54 -20.02
N ASP A 261 26.08 27.02 -19.00
CA ASP A 261 24.84 26.24 -19.18
C ASP A 261 23.57 27.05 -18.92
N GLY A 262 23.71 28.24 -18.35
CA GLY A 262 22.61 29.11 -17.94
C GLY A 262 22.02 28.76 -16.57
N PRO A 263 21.41 29.74 -15.85
CA PRO A 263 20.88 29.52 -14.50
C PRO A 263 19.81 28.43 -14.40
N GLU A 264 19.03 28.24 -15.44
CA GLU A 264 17.93 27.27 -15.45
C GLU A 264 18.45 25.82 -15.51
N THR A 265 19.37 25.54 -16.43
CA THR A 265 20.00 24.21 -16.56
C THR A 265 20.75 23.87 -15.28
N VAL A 266 21.55 24.81 -14.78
CA VAL A 266 22.29 24.63 -13.52
C VAL A 266 21.34 24.34 -12.36
N LEU A 267 20.21 25.06 -12.26
CA LEU A 267 19.22 24.80 -11.21
C LEU A 267 18.59 23.40 -11.37
N LYS A 268 18.20 22.99 -12.58
CA LYS A 268 17.63 21.66 -12.85
C LYS A 268 18.59 20.53 -12.47
N ASP A 269 19.86 20.67 -12.83
CA ASP A 269 20.89 19.67 -12.55
C ASP A 269 21.23 19.61 -11.05
N ALA A 270 21.38 20.78 -10.41
CA ALA A 270 21.62 20.87 -8.97
C ALA A 270 20.46 20.28 -8.16
N LEU A 271 19.22 20.55 -8.54
CA LEU A 271 18.05 19.94 -7.88
C LEU A 271 18.03 18.42 -8.07
N SER A 272 18.41 17.93 -9.25
CA SER A 272 18.50 16.48 -9.49
C SER A 272 19.59 15.82 -8.65
N LEU A 273 20.73 16.51 -8.45
CA LEU A 273 21.78 16.07 -7.51
C LEU A 273 21.27 16.03 -6.07
N LEU A 274 20.66 17.12 -5.59
CA LEU A 274 20.21 17.25 -4.21
C LEU A 274 19.06 16.29 -3.86
N GLU A 275 18.22 15.95 -4.86
CA GLU A 275 17.20 14.90 -4.72
C GLU A 275 17.83 13.51 -4.60
N GLY A 276 18.85 13.22 -5.42
CA GLY A 276 19.63 11.97 -5.31
C GLY A 276 20.36 11.83 -3.97
N GLU A 277 20.82 12.94 -3.38
CA GLU A 277 21.40 13.00 -2.04
C GLU A 277 20.36 12.90 -0.90
N GLY A 278 19.05 12.96 -1.22
CA GLY A 278 17.97 12.94 -0.22
C GLY A 278 17.85 14.25 0.59
N HIS A 279 18.35 15.37 0.08
CA HIS A 279 18.17 16.66 0.74
C HIS A 279 16.82 17.30 0.43
N ILE A 280 16.33 17.10 -0.79
CA ILE A 280 15.05 17.62 -1.26
C ILE A 280 14.22 16.50 -1.88
N LEU A 281 12.98 16.82 -2.22
CA LEU A 281 12.08 15.97 -2.98
C LEU A 281 11.37 16.82 -4.04
N ARG A 282 11.13 16.29 -5.25
CA ARG A 282 10.35 16.98 -6.28
C ARG A 282 9.04 16.26 -6.54
N THR A 283 7.96 17.03 -6.71
CA THR A 283 6.64 16.50 -7.08
C THR A 283 5.99 17.30 -8.20
N GLY A 284 5.14 16.65 -9.00
CA GLY A 284 4.47 17.25 -10.14
C GLY A 284 5.10 16.83 -11.47
N ALA A 285 4.42 17.12 -12.58
CA ALA A 285 4.84 16.69 -13.90
C ALA A 285 6.09 17.46 -14.39
N GLY A 286 7.18 16.74 -14.61
CA GLY A 286 8.40 17.27 -15.25
C GLY A 286 9.33 18.07 -14.33
N ALA A 287 10.34 18.69 -14.93
CA ALA A 287 11.40 19.43 -14.22
C ALA A 287 10.94 20.75 -13.57
N GLU A 288 9.67 21.14 -13.76
CA GLU A 288 9.10 22.40 -13.31
C GLU A 288 8.13 22.27 -12.12
N GLY A 289 8.12 21.10 -11.50
CA GLY A 289 7.26 20.78 -10.36
C GLY A 289 7.55 21.61 -9.09
N ARG A 290 6.91 21.17 -8.00
CA ARG A 290 7.17 21.65 -6.65
C ARG A 290 8.45 21.00 -6.11
N VAL A 291 9.30 21.81 -5.48
CA VAL A 291 10.52 21.43 -4.79
C VAL A 291 10.26 21.52 -3.30
N HIS A 292 10.33 20.39 -2.60
CA HIS A 292 10.21 20.28 -1.16
C HIS A 292 11.59 20.40 -0.52
N LEU A 293 11.83 21.53 0.15
CA LEU A 293 13.10 21.88 0.77
C LEU A 293 13.34 21.11 2.07
N ASP A 294 12.25 20.75 2.76
CA ASP A 294 12.28 19.78 3.85
C ASP A 294 11.17 18.76 3.66
N PRO A 295 11.42 17.56 3.13
CA PRO A 295 10.36 16.59 2.93
C PRO A 295 9.85 15.96 4.24
N SER A 296 10.35 16.35 5.43
CA SER A 296 9.85 15.86 6.72
C SER A 296 8.41 16.26 7.00
N TRP A 297 7.97 17.43 6.54
CA TRP A 297 6.57 17.86 6.71
C TRP A 297 5.58 16.91 6.01
N LEU A 298 5.96 16.32 4.86
CA LEU A 298 5.13 15.34 4.15
C LEU A 298 4.94 14.09 5.00
N VAL A 299 5.97 13.66 5.71
CA VAL A 299 5.91 12.50 6.60
C VAL A 299 4.92 12.75 7.74
N ASP A 300 5.02 13.91 8.37
CA ASP A 300 4.14 14.27 9.48
C ASP A 300 2.68 14.43 9.04
N ALA A 301 2.46 14.95 7.82
CA ALA A 301 1.13 15.03 7.21
C ALA A 301 0.55 13.64 6.87
N VAL A 302 1.37 12.74 6.32
CA VAL A 302 0.94 11.38 5.94
C VAL A 302 0.66 10.50 7.16
N ARG A 303 1.40 10.68 8.26
CA ARG A 303 1.28 9.84 9.47
C ARG A 303 -0.17 9.78 9.97
N GLY A 304 -0.89 10.90 9.98
CA GLY A 304 -2.29 10.94 10.37
C GLY A 304 -3.21 10.32 9.32
N LEU A 305 -3.06 10.71 8.05
CA LEU A 305 -3.91 10.26 6.95
C LEU A 305 -3.82 8.75 6.69
N ALA A 306 -2.64 8.17 6.79
CA ALA A 306 -2.37 6.78 6.45
C ALA A 306 -2.13 5.92 7.70
N ASP A 307 -2.67 6.29 8.86
CA ASP A 307 -2.50 5.51 10.08
C ASP A 307 -3.17 4.14 9.93
N HIS A 308 -2.34 3.13 9.64
CA HIS A 308 -2.76 1.74 9.48
C HIS A 308 -3.52 1.19 10.70
N ARG A 309 -3.30 1.74 11.90
CA ARG A 309 -4.01 1.31 13.12
C ARG A 309 -5.49 1.65 13.07
N LEU A 310 -5.90 2.59 12.22
CA LEU A 310 -7.30 2.88 11.94
C LEU A 310 -7.93 1.86 10.98
N CYS A 311 -7.17 0.93 10.40
CA CYS A 311 -7.72 -0.09 9.51
C CYS A 311 -8.13 -1.36 10.26
N ALA A 312 -9.36 -1.85 10.03
CA ALA A 312 -9.90 -3.04 10.70
C ALA A 312 -9.12 -4.32 10.41
N ARG A 313 -8.33 -4.35 9.32
CA ARG A 313 -7.49 -5.51 8.92
C ARG A 313 -6.42 -5.87 9.94
N TYR A 314 -6.00 -4.92 10.77
CA TYR A 314 -5.03 -5.17 11.87
C TYR A 314 -5.70 -5.56 13.19
N GLY A 315 -7.02 -5.75 13.19
CA GLY A 315 -7.81 -6.18 14.34
C GLY A 315 -8.69 -5.06 14.88
N LYS A 316 -9.99 -5.35 15.00
CA LYS A 316 -11.01 -4.41 15.51
C LYS A 316 -10.67 -3.88 16.91
N ASP A 317 -10.09 -4.70 17.78
CA ASP A 317 -9.69 -4.27 19.13
C ASP A 317 -8.53 -3.28 19.13
N LEU A 318 -7.60 -3.40 18.18
CA LEU A 318 -6.52 -2.42 18.02
C LEU A 318 -7.07 -1.11 17.46
N GLN A 319 -7.93 -1.21 16.44
CA GLN A 319 -8.60 -0.07 15.82
C GLN A 319 -9.42 0.71 16.85
N GLU A 320 -10.30 0.05 17.59
CA GLU A 320 -11.18 0.70 18.57
C GLU A 320 -10.40 1.34 19.73
N ARG A 321 -9.32 0.70 20.21
CA ARG A 321 -8.42 1.32 21.20
C ARG A 321 -7.74 2.57 20.64
N THR A 322 -7.19 2.47 19.43
CA THR A 322 -6.52 3.60 18.76
C THR A 322 -7.48 4.77 18.58
N ILE A 323 -8.71 4.52 18.14
CA ILE A 323 -9.75 5.55 17.96
C ILE A 323 -10.02 6.28 19.29
N LYS A 324 -10.21 5.55 20.39
CA LYS A 324 -10.46 6.14 21.72
C LYS A 324 -9.26 6.94 22.22
N ASP A 325 -8.05 6.42 22.03
CA ASP A 325 -6.84 7.08 22.51
C ASP A 325 -6.55 8.36 21.72
N LEU A 326 -6.74 8.37 20.40
CA LEU A 326 -6.63 9.57 19.56
C LEU A 326 -7.70 10.60 19.92
N ALA A 327 -8.96 10.20 20.05
CA ALA A 327 -10.06 11.10 20.40
C ALA A 327 -9.83 11.80 21.75
N ARG A 328 -9.39 11.04 22.77
CA ARG A 328 -9.03 11.59 24.08
C ARG A 328 -7.85 12.56 23.98
N THR A 329 -6.82 12.20 23.22
CA THR A 329 -5.63 13.05 23.03
C THR A 329 -6.01 14.37 22.35
N TRP A 330 -6.88 14.33 21.35
CA TRP A 330 -7.32 15.52 20.61
C TRP A 330 -8.27 16.41 21.42
N GLU A 331 -9.14 15.83 22.26
CA GLU A 331 -9.95 16.59 23.22
C GLU A 331 -9.05 17.35 24.21
N GLN A 332 -8.04 16.68 24.78
CA GLN A 332 -7.08 17.28 25.72
C GLN A 332 -6.23 18.38 25.09
N ALA A 333 -5.94 18.30 23.80
CA ALA A 333 -5.21 19.32 23.03
C ALA A 333 -6.05 20.59 22.72
N LYS A 334 -7.08 20.87 23.54
CA LYS A 334 -8.09 21.94 23.33
C LYS A 334 -8.86 21.75 22.02
N GLY A 335 -9.44 20.55 21.87
CA GLY A 335 -10.45 20.22 20.86
C GLY A 335 -11.59 21.24 20.79
N SER A 336 -12.10 21.52 19.58
CA SER A 336 -13.42 22.16 19.42
C SER A 336 -14.57 21.16 19.58
N LEU A 337 -14.26 19.86 19.59
CA LEU A 337 -15.18 18.74 19.70
C LEU A 337 -14.84 17.90 20.94
N SER A 338 -15.83 17.23 21.48
CA SER A 338 -15.68 16.24 22.55
C SER A 338 -15.03 14.94 22.05
N SER A 339 -14.50 14.13 22.97
CA SER A 339 -13.96 12.80 22.63
C SER A 339 -14.99 11.94 21.88
N SER A 340 -16.26 11.97 22.29
CA SER A 340 -17.32 11.18 21.62
C SER A 340 -17.57 11.61 20.18
N GLU A 341 -17.46 12.91 19.88
CA GLU A 341 -17.61 13.43 18.53
C GLU A 341 -16.41 13.04 17.65
N TYR A 342 -15.19 13.15 18.18
CA TYR A 342 -13.99 12.68 17.48
C TYR A 342 -14.01 11.17 17.23
N GLU A 343 -14.45 10.37 18.19
CA GLU A 343 -14.63 8.93 17.99
C GLU A 343 -15.61 8.64 16.86
N GLY A 344 -16.72 9.38 16.77
CA GLY A 344 -17.67 9.28 15.66
C GLY A 344 -17.02 9.57 14.30
N LEU A 345 -16.29 10.69 14.20
CA LEU A 345 -15.57 11.07 12.99
C LEU A 345 -14.50 10.05 12.58
N LEU A 346 -13.74 9.53 13.55
CA LEU A 346 -12.68 8.54 13.32
C LEU A 346 -13.26 7.19 12.89
N ARG A 347 -14.37 6.73 13.49
CA ARG A 347 -15.05 5.49 13.06
C ARG A 347 -15.63 5.63 11.66
N ASP A 348 -16.20 6.78 11.32
CA ASP A 348 -16.66 7.06 9.97
C ASP A 348 -15.49 7.04 8.98
N TYR A 349 -14.41 7.76 9.29
CA TYR A 349 -13.21 7.79 8.45
C TYR A 349 -12.59 6.42 8.23
N ALA A 350 -12.44 5.63 9.31
CA ALA A 350 -11.90 4.28 9.25
C ALA A 350 -12.75 3.30 8.41
N ARG A 351 -14.04 3.61 8.22
CA ARG A 351 -14.98 2.80 7.44
C ARG A 351 -15.09 3.27 5.99
N THR A 352 -15.09 4.58 5.76
CA THR A 352 -15.45 5.17 4.47
C THR A 352 -14.28 5.85 3.75
N GLY A 353 -13.14 6.03 4.43
CA GLY A 353 -12.03 6.86 3.96
C GLY A 353 -12.38 8.35 3.85
N VAL A 354 -13.57 8.79 4.29
CA VAL A 354 -14.01 10.20 4.19
C VAL A 354 -13.63 10.96 5.45
N ALA A 355 -12.77 11.96 5.31
CA ALA A 355 -12.37 12.87 6.38
C ALA A 355 -13.09 14.21 6.21
N LYS A 356 -13.98 14.55 7.17
CA LYS A 356 -14.59 15.88 7.26
C LYS A 356 -13.56 16.92 7.67
N GLU A 357 -13.82 18.20 7.41
CA GLU A 357 -12.87 19.30 7.67
C GLU A 357 -12.32 19.30 9.11
N ALA A 358 -13.19 19.10 10.11
CA ALA A 358 -12.77 19.07 11.52
C ALA A 358 -11.80 17.91 11.83
N LEU A 359 -11.97 16.77 11.15
CA LEU A 359 -11.07 15.63 11.26
C LEU A 359 -9.77 15.89 10.49
N LEU A 360 -9.84 16.41 9.26
CA LEU A 360 -8.67 16.76 8.44
C LEU A 360 -7.72 17.71 9.17
N HIS A 361 -8.27 18.72 9.86
CA HIS A 361 -7.46 19.64 10.66
C HIS A 361 -6.65 18.90 11.74
N ARG A 362 -7.22 17.86 12.36
CA ARG A 362 -6.51 17.05 13.36
C ARG A 362 -5.52 16.06 12.76
N LEU A 363 -5.86 15.45 11.62
CA LEU A 363 -4.95 14.56 10.90
C LEU A 363 -3.70 15.30 10.40
N PHE A 364 -3.86 16.56 9.99
CA PHE A 364 -2.77 17.42 9.52
C PHE A 364 -2.10 18.29 10.60
N GLU A 365 -2.61 18.29 11.83
CA GLU A 365 -2.11 19.13 12.93
C GLU A 365 -0.58 19.04 13.11
N PRO A 366 0.07 17.85 13.03
CA PRO A 366 1.53 17.77 13.15
C PRO A 366 2.27 18.59 12.08
N ALA A 367 1.79 18.57 10.83
CA ALA A 367 2.37 19.34 9.75
C ALA A 367 2.05 20.84 9.85
N MET A 368 0.82 21.18 10.26
CA MET A 368 0.39 22.58 10.42
C MET A 368 1.15 23.28 11.55
N SER A 369 1.21 22.65 12.73
CA SER A 369 1.87 23.20 13.91
C SER A 369 3.40 23.16 13.81
N GLY A 370 3.97 22.09 13.25
CA GLY A 370 5.42 21.91 13.13
C GLY A 370 6.08 22.81 12.07
N TYR A 371 5.33 23.17 11.02
CA TYR A 371 5.89 23.83 9.83
C TYR A 371 5.12 25.09 9.38
N GLY A 372 4.13 25.53 10.15
CA GLY A 372 3.34 26.74 9.85
C GLY A 372 2.41 26.62 8.63
N LEU A 373 2.16 25.40 8.16
CA LEU A 373 1.34 25.14 6.98
C LEU A 373 -0.15 25.32 7.28
N GLN A 374 -0.91 25.73 6.27
CA GLN A 374 -2.35 25.93 6.37
C GLN A 374 -3.11 24.74 5.80
N LEU A 375 -4.28 24.43 6.37
CA LEU A 375 -5.12 23.30 5.92
C LEU A 375 -5.47 23.38 4.42
N ALA A 376 -5.85 24.57 3.93
CA ALA A 376 -6.19 24.77 2.53
C ALA A 376 -5.00 24.50 1.59
N GLU A 377 -3.79 24.84 2.02
CA GLU A 377 -2.56 24.58 1.27
C GLU A 377 -2.24 23.08 1.25
N LEU A 378 -2.33 22.40 2.41
CA LEU A 378 -2.14 20.96 2.51
C LEU A 378 -3.13 20.18 1.64
N ARG A 379 -4.42 20.54 1.68
CA ARG A 379 -5.45 19.92 0.83
C ARG A 379 -5.10 20.01 -0.64
N LYS A 380 -4.80 21.23 -1.12
CA LYS A 380 -4.40 21.47 -2.51
C LYS A 380 -3.18 20.65 -2.91
N ILE A 381 -2.16 20.56 -2.06
CA ILE A 381 -0.97 19.78 -2.36
C ILE A 381 -1.29 18.29 -2.46
N PHE A 382 -2.07 17.75 -1.51
CA PHE A 382 -2.39 16.33 -1.49
C PHE A 382 -3.35 15.94 -2.62
N GLU A 383 -4.19 16.85 -3.10
CA GLU A 383 -4.96 16.69 -4.35
C GLU A 383 -4.07 16.64 -5.57
N GLU A 384 -3.10 17.56 -5.68
CA GLU A 384 -2.13 17.57 -6.78
C GLU A 384 -1.21 16.33 -6.80
N LEU A 385 -1.05 15.67 -5.65
CA LEU A 385 -0.32 14.40 -5.53
C LEU A 385 -1.20 13.18 -5.82
N ASP A 386 -2.48 13.38 -6.13
CA ASP A 386 -3.51 12.35 -6.32
C ASP A 386 -3.67 11.45 -5.09
N MET A 387 -3.57 12.03 -3.90
CA MET A 387 -3.60 11.32 -2.61
C MET A 387 -4.89 11.54 -1.80
N LEU A 388 -5.67 12.55 -2.16
CA LEU A 388 -7.04 12.77 -1.68
C LEU A 388 -7.82 13.57 -2.72
N PHE A 389 -9.14 13.66 -2.54
CA PHE A 389 -10.00 14.56 -3.33
C PHE A 389 -11.22 15.02 -2.54
N GLU A 390 -11.71 16.23 -2.81
CA GLU A 390 -12.94 16.76 -2.18
C GLU A 390 -14.20 16.02 -2.64
N THR A 391 -15.18 15.83 -1.75
CA THR A 391 -16.49 15.24 -2.09
C THR A 391 -17.55 16.27 -2.47
N GLY A 392 -17.25 17.56 -2.36
CA GLY A 392 -18.20 18.67 -2.56
C GLY A 392 -19.13 18.95 -1.37
N GLU A 393 -19.10 18.11 -0.34
CA GLU A 393 -19.87 18.29 0.91
C GLU A 393 -18.99 18.90 2.00
N ASP A 394 -19.33 20.10 2.49
CA ASP A 394 -18.77 20.71 3.72
C ASP A 394 -17.25 20.55 3.94
N GLY A 395 -16.46 20.70 2.86
CA GLY A 395 -14.99 20.58 2.91
C GLY A 395 -14.46 19.16 3.18
N ALA A 396 -15.30 18.13 3.11
CA ALA A 396 -14.91 16.75 3.28
C ALA A 396 -14.07 16.24 2.10
N CYS A 397 -13.11 15.37 2.41
CA CYS A 397 -12.22 14.77 1.42
C CYS A 397 -12.21 13.25 1.57
N VAL A 398 -12.17 12.53 0.46
CA VAL A 398 -11.87 11.09 0.43
C VAL A 398 -10.36 10.92 0.42
N VAL A 399 -9.86 10.04 1.27
CA VAL A 399 -8.46 9.60 1.35
C VAL A 399 -8.42 8.15 0.85
N PRO A 400 -8.10 7.90 -0.45
CA PRO A 400 -8.29 6.59 -1.06
C PRO A 400 -7.53 5.44 -0.39
N VAL A 401 -6.42 5.74 0.30
CA VAL A 401 -5.64 4.73 1.01
C VAL A 401 -6.33 4.19 2.27
N GLN A 402 -7.34 4.89 2.77
CA GLN A 402 -8.18 4.47 3.91
C GLN A 402 -9.55 3.92 3.49
N LEU A 403 -9.79 3.75 2.20
CA LEU A 403 -11.00 3.08 1.74
C LEU A 403 -10.97 1.61 2.16
N ASP A 404 -12.13 1.07 2.50
CA ASP A 404 -12.29 -0.37 2.78
C ASP A 404 -11.96 -1.18 1.52
N ASP A 405 -11.39 -2.37 1.70
CA ASP A 405 -11.14 -3.32 0.62
C ASP A 405 -12.45 -4.00 0.16
N THR A 406 -13.49 -3.92 0.98
CA THR A 406 -14.82 -4.46 0.73
C THR A 406 -15.69 -3.44 -0.01
N PRO A 407 -16.44 -3.85 -1.06
CA PRO A 407 -17.41 -2.98 -1.70
C PRO A 407 -18.45 -2.45 -0.70
N PRO A 408 -18.86 -1.17 -0.79
CA PRO A 408 -19.92 -0.63 0.07
C PRO A 408 -21.27 -1.22 -0.33
N GLY A 409 -22.15 -1.46 0.63
CA GLY A 409 -23.48 -2.03 0.36
C GLY A 409 -24.27 -1.19 -0.65
N GLY A 410 -24.86 -1.84 -1.66
CA GLY A 410 -25.47 -1.17 -2.81
C GLY A 410 -24.59 -1.14 -4.06
N PHE A 411 -23.31 -1.51 -3.96
CA PHE A 411 -22.39 -1.53 -5.11
C PHE A 411 -22.78 -2.62 -6.11
N GLU A 412 -23.21 -3.78 -5.62
CA GLU A 412 -23.61 -4.91 -6.44
C GLU A 412 -24.87 -4.60 -7.23
N GLU A 413 -25.88 -4.02 -6.60
CA GLU A 413 -27.12 -3.58 -7.24
C GLU A 413 -26.86 -2.54 -8.33
N GLU A 414 -25.84 -1.69 -8.14
CA GLU A 414 -25.40 -0.73 -9.16
C GLU A 414 -24.68 -1.40 -10.35
N CYS A 415 -24.07 -2.57 -10.13
CA CYS A 415 -23.42 -3.40 -11.16
C CYS A 415 -24.38 -4.36 -11.87
N GLU A 416 -25.56 -4.62 -11.28
CA GLU A 416 -26.61 -5.44 -11.87
C GLU A 416 -27.20 -4.77 -13.11
N LEU A 417 -27.43 -5.58 -14.15
CA LEU A 417 -28.04 -5.13 -15.39
C LEU A 417 -29.56 -5.24 -15.27
N GLY A 418 -30.24 -4.10 -15.20
CA GLY A 418 -31.69 -4.06 -15.24
C GLY A 418 -32.24 -4.55 -16.59
N ALA A 419 -33.52 -4.94 -16.60
CA ALA A 419 -34.21 -5.32 -17.83
C ALA A 419 -34.16 -4.16 -18.85
N GLY A 420 -33.51 -4.40 -20.00
CA GLY A 420 -33.36 -3.43 -21.07
C GLY A 420 -32.15 -2.49 -20.94
N SER A 421 -31.35 -2.57 -19.86
CA SER A 421 -30.09 -1.82 -19.76
C SER A 421 -29.07 -2.33 -20.78
N ALA A 422 -28.27 -1.42 -21.33
CA ALA A 422 -27.13 -1.77 -22.16
C ALA A 422 -25.83 -1.46 -21.41
N PHE A 423 -24.80 -2.24 -21.71
CA PHE A 423 -23.48 -2.01 -21.17
C PHE A 423 -22.39 -2.25 -22.21
N CYS A 424 -21.26 -1.61 -21.98
CA CYS A 424 -20.02 -1.76 -22.71
C CYS A 424 -18.94 -2.10 -21.69
N GLU A 425 -18.19 -3.16 -21.91
CA GLU A 425 -17.17 -3.62 -20.97
C GLU A 425 -15.88 -3.99 -21.69
N VAL A 426 -14.76 -3.70 -21.02
CA VAL A 426 -13.43 -4.22 -21.36
C VAL A 426 -12.74 -4.72 -20.10
N VAL A 427 -11.90 -5.72 -20.27
CA VAL A 427 -11.04 -6.24 -19.20
C VAL A 427 -9.59 -5.98 -19.57
N GLY A 428 -8.90 -5.24 -18.72
CA GLY A 428 -7.45 -5.00 -18.79
C GLY A 428 -6.71 -6.07 -18.00
N THR A 429 -5.63 -6.63 -18.55
CA THR A 429 -4.68 -7.45 -17.81
C THR A 429 -3.47 -6.62 -17.45
N ILE A 430 -3.05 -6.67 -16.18
CA ILE A 430 -1.87 -5.99 -15.67
C ILE A 430 -0.64 -6.81 -16.02
N GLY A 431 0.23 -6.27 -16.88
CA GLY A 431 1.38 -6.97 -17.43
C GLY A 431 2.44 -7.35 -16.39
N LEU A 432 2.50 -6.64 -15.25
CA LEU A 432 3.45 -6.95 -14.18
C LEU A 432 3.11 -8.20 -13.38
N GLY A 433 1.89 -8.75 -13.52
CA GLY A 433 1.43 -9.89 -12.70
C GLY A 433 1.19 -9.54 -11.23
N TYR A 434 1.22 -8.25 -10.87
CA TYR A 434 0.78 -7.70 -9.60
C TYR A 434 0.27 -6.28 -9.81
N LEU A 435 -0.49 -5.77 -8.84
CA LEU A 435 -0.99 -4.40 -8.82
C LEU A 435 0.00 -3.50 -8.08
N PRO A 436 0.64 -2.51 -8.75
CA PRO A 436 1.61 -1.66 -8.08
C PRO A 436 0.99 -0.84 -6.94
N PRO A 437 1.67 -0.73 -5.78
CA PRO A 437 1.18 0.07 -4.68
C PRO A 437 0.94 1.53 -5.09
N GLY A 438 -0.18 2.10 -4.62
CA GLY A 438 -0.59 3.46 -4.96
C GLY A 438 -1.33 3.59 -6.30
N PHE A 439 -1.27 2.59 -7.19
CA PHE A 439 -1.90 2.68 -8.51
C PHE A 439 -3.41 2.89 -8.39
N THR A 440 -4.09 2.08 -7.58
CA THR A 440 -5.54 2.20 -7.42
C THR A 440 -5.95 3.50 -6.78
N GLN A 441 -5.21 3.98 -5.78
CA GLN A 441 -5.49 5.24 -5.10
C GLN A 441 -5.46 6.41 -6.09
N ARG A 442 -4.43 6.50 -6.93
CA ARG A 442 -4.35 7.53 -7.97
C ARG A 442 -5.38 7.35 -9.06
N LEU A 443 -5.65 6.10 -9.46
CA LEU A 443 -6.69 5.81 -10.44
C LEU A 443 -8.06 6.28 -9.94
N ILE A 444 -8.36 6.07 -8.66
CA ILE A 444 -9.60 6.53 -8.04
C ILE A 444 -9.71 8.06 -8.15
N VAL A 445 -8.67 8.80 -7.78
CA VAL A 445 -8.67 10.26 -7.87
C VAL A 445 -8.87 10.74 -9.31
N ASP A 446 -8.14 10.15 -10.25
CA ASP A 446 -8.16 10.57 -11.65
C ASP A 446 -9.45 10.21 -12.39
N MET A 447 -10.02 9.05 -12.05
CA MET A 447 -11.32 8.65 -12.57
C MET A 447 -12.41 9.66 -12.16
N ARG A 448 -12.43 10.11 -10.90
CA ARG A 448 -13.34 11.20 -10.49
C ARG A 448 -13.08 12.45 -11.31
N ARG A 449 -11.83 12.94 -11.28
CA ARG A 449 -11.43 14.21 -11.92
C ARG A 449 -11.82 14.28 -13.38
N LYS A 450 -11.81 13.15 -14.10
CA LYS A 450 -12.08 13.09 -15.54
C LYS A 450 -13.51 12.69 -15.88
N LEU A 451 -14.17 11.88 -15.06
CA LEU A 451 -15.43 11.24 -15.42
C LEU A 451 -16.64 11.79 -14.67
N GLY A 452 -16.47 12.35 -13.47
CA GLY A 452 -17.58 12.87 -12.67
C GLY A 452 -17.44 12.54 -11.19
N GLU A 453 -18.56 12.54 -10.46
CA GLU A 453 -18.56 12.30 -9.03
C GLU A 453 -18.75 10.83 -8.67
N TYR A 454 -18.12 10.42 -7.57
CA TYR A 454 -18.32 9.07 -7.04
C TYR A 454 -19.72 8.93 -6.46
N HIS A 455 -20.44 7.94 -6.96
CA HIS A 455 -21.64 7.44 -6.31
C HIS A 455 -21.28 6.44 -5.21
N ARG A 456 -20.30 5.56 -5.48
CA ARG A 456 -19.77 4.56 -4.55
C ARG A 456 -18.28 4.34 -4.82
N CYS A 457 -17.45 4.21 -3.79
CA CYS A 457 -16.02 3.97 -3.96
C CYS A 457 -15.50 3.10 -2.82
N PHE A 458 -14.50 2.27 -3.13
CA PHE A 458 -13.75 1.42 -2.20
C PHE A 458 -12.33 1.23 -2.76
N SER A 459 -11.43 0.61 -1.98
CA SER A 459 -10.00 0.62 -2.30
C SER A 459 -9.64 -0.10 -3.60
N LEU A 460 -10.54 -0.94 -4.13
CA LEU A 460 -10.36 -1.73 -5.35
C LEU A 460 -11.37 -1.40 -6.45
N GLY A 461 -12.16 -0.33 -6.32
CA GLY A 461 -13.13 0.01 -7.37
C GLY A 461 -14.09 1.14 -7.02
N GLY A 462 -15.03 1.39 -7.93
CA GLY A 462 -16.07 2.38 -7.72
C GLY A 462 -17.06 2.51 -8.86
N VAL A 463 -18.11 3.27 -8.57
CA VAL A 463 -19.16 3.69 -9.50
C VAL A 463 -19.14 5.21 -9.57
N ILE A 464 -18.97 5.74 -10.77
CA ILE A 464 -18.91 7.18 -11.06
C ILE A 464 -20.11 7.55 -11.92
N LYS A 465 -20.77 8.65 -11.54
CA LYS A 465 -21.87 9.27 -12.30
C LYS A 465 -21.44 10.67 -12.72
N GLN A 466 -21.81 11.09 -13.93
CA GLN A 466 -21.43 12.42 -14.43
C GLN A 466 -22.08 13.54 -13.61
N TYR A 467 -23.32 13.29 -13.18
CA TYR A 467 -24.12 14.12 -12.28
C TYR A 467 -24.92 13.19 -11.36
N ALA A 468 -25.42 13.67 -10.22
CA ALA A 468 -26.16 12.84 -9.27
C ALA A 468 -27.34 12.08 -9.92
N ASP A 469 -28.06 12.75 -10.83
CA ASP A 469 -29.21 12.19 -11.57
C ASP A 469 -28.82 11.50 -12.88
N SER A 470 -27.52 11.33 -13.14
CA SER A 470 -27.08 10.64 -14.35
C SER A 470 -27.33 9.14 -14.23
N GLU A 471 -28.13 8.65 -15.16
CA GLU A 471 -28.41 7.23 -15.31
C GLU A 471 -27.24 6.45 -15.97
N THR A 472 -26.30 7.17 -16.59
CA THR A 472 -25.08 6.55 -17.15
C THR A 472 -24.02 6.42 -16.07
N LYS A 473 -23.59 5.19 -15.83
CA LYS A 473 -22.64 4.79 -14.80
C LYS A 473 -21.34 4.36 -15.45
N ALA A 474 -20.21 4.83 -14.91
CA ALA A 474 -18.89 4.28 -15.17
C ALA A 474 -18.46 3.45 -13.95
N ILE A 475 -18.24 2.16 -14.15
CA ILE A 475 -17.95 1.18 -13.10
C ILE A 475 -16.57 0.60 -13.38
N PHE A 476 -15.72 0.56 -12.36
CA PHE A 476 -14.45 -0.15 -12.45
C PHE A 476 -14.14 -0.92 -11.18
N PHE A 477 -13.43 -2.02 -11.31
CA PHE A 477 -12.94 -2.79 -10.16
C PHE A 477 -11.75 -3.68 -10.53
N PHE A 478 -10.93 -3.99 -9.54
CA PHE A 478 -9.75 -4.85 -9.68
C PHE A 478 -10.00 -6.30 -9.26
N ASP A 479 -9.62 -7.23 -10.12
CA ASP A 479 -9.43 -8.65 -9.81
C ASP A 479 -7.93 -8.88 -9.47
N LEU A 480 -7.56 -8.85 -8.18
CA LEU A 480 -6.16 -9.03 -7.76
C LEU A 480 -5.61 -10.43 -8.05
N GLU A 481 -6.43 -11.47 -7.91
CA GLU A 481 -6.02 -12.87 -8.19
C GLU A 481 -5.64 -13.06 -9.67
N ARG A 482 -6.42 -12.44 -10.57
CA ARG A 482 -6.16 -12.50 -12.01
C ARG A 482 -5.30 -11.37 -12.52
N CYS A 483 -4.97 -10.40 -11.65
CA CYS A 483 -4.33 -9.15 -12.02
C CYS A 483 -5.07 -8.45 -13.18
N GLN A 484 -6.40 -8.36 -13.06
CA GLN A 484 -7.26 -7.76 -14.06
C GLN A 484 -7.96 -6.50 -13.55
N LEU A 485 -8.27 -5.58 -14.46
CA LEU A 485 -9.07 -4.38 -14.23
C LEU A 485 -10.27 -4.42 -15.17
N THR A 486 -11.47 -4.50 -14.61
CA THR A 486 -12.70 -4.39 -15.40
C THR A 486 -13.11 -2.93 -15.50
N LEU A 487 -13.40 -2.46 -16.71
CA LEU A 487 -13.99 -1.15 -16.96
C LEU A 487 -15.33 -1.35 -17.68
N ARG A 488 -16.41 -0.80 -17.12
CA ARG A 488 -17.76 -0.94 -17.64
C ARG A 488 -18.46 0.42 -17.69
N ALA A 489 -19.06 0.74 -18.83
CA ALA A 489 -20.09 1.77 -18.91
C ALA A 489 -21.45 1.10 -18.98
N GLN A 490 -22.42 1.58 -18.20
CA GLN A 490 -23.78 1.06 -18.14
C GLN A 490 -24.78 2.20 -18.19
N ALA A 491 -25.87 2.04 -18.93
CA ALA A 491 -26.96 3.00 -18.94
C ALA A 491 -28.30 2.28 -19.20
N PRO A 492 -29.43 2.82 -18.70
CA PRO A 492 -30.75 2.33 -19.05
C PRO A 492 -31.09 2.63 -20.51
N PRO A 493 -32.11 1.97 -21.08
CA PRO A 493 -32.55 2.23 -22.44
C PRO A 493 -33.21 3.61 -22.52
N GLU A 494 -32.42 4.63 -22.82
CA GLU A 494 -32.96 5.97 -23.10
C GLU A 494 -33.65 5.99 -24.46
N GLY A 495 -34.62 6.89 -24.66
CA GLY A 495 -35.28 7.15 -25.95
C GLY A 495 -34.36 7.65 -27.08
N ARG A 496 -33.04 7.53 -26.91
CA ARG A 496 -32.04 7.68 -27.97
C ARG A 496 -32.08 6.44 -28.88
N GLY A 497 -31.84 6.61 -30.17
CA GLY A 497 -31.68 5.46 -31.06
C GLY A 497 -30.57 4.52 -30.57
N ARG A 498 -30.75 3.20 -30.76
CA ARG A 498 -29.84 2.13 -30.32
C ARG A 498 -28.36 2.41 -30.65
N GLU A 499 -28.11 3.02 -31.81
CA GLU A 499 -26.77 3.37 -32.27
C GLU A 499 -26.15 4.51 -31.47
N ALA A 500 -26.90 5.59 -31.20
CA ALA A 500 -26.40 6.71 -30.40
C ALA A 500 -26.08 6.27 -28.96
N HIS A 501 -26.87 5.34 -28.41
CA HIS A 501 -26.62 4.74 -27.11
C HIS A 501 -25.34 3.89 -27.11
N ARG A 502 -25.15 3.07 -28.15
CA ARG A 502 -23.93 2.27 -28.35
C ARG A 502 -22.68 3.14 -28.38
N VAL A 503 -22.71 4.21 -29.17
CA VAL A 503 -21.59 5.16 -29.31
C VAL A 503 -21.26 5.82 -27.97
N ALA A 504 -22.27 6.23 -27.19
CA ALA A 504 -22.05 6.86 -25.89
C ALA A 504 -21.37 5.91 -24.88
N LEU A 505 -21.83 4.66 -24.78
CA LEU A 505 -21.22 3.67 -23.88
C LEU A 505 -19.77 3.34 -24.29
N HIS A 506 -19.53 3.18 -25.59
CA HIS A 506 -18.20 2.93 -26.12
C HIS A 506 -17.24 4.10 -25.87
N GLN A 507 -17.70 5.33 -26.12
CA GLN A 507 -16.93 6.53 -25.80
C GLN A 507 -16.58 6.58 -24.32
N ARG A 508 -17.54 6.27 -23.44
CA ARG A 508 -17.33 6.29 -22.00
C ARG A 508 -16.27 5.29 -21.53
N VAL A 509 -16.29 4.07 -22.06
CA VAL A 509 -15.24 3.07 -21.76
C VAL A 509 -13.88 3.52 -22.28
N ASN A 510 -13.81 4.19 -23.44
CA ASN A 510 -12.55 4.72 -23.95
C ASN A 510 -12.00 5.85 -23.08
N GLU A 511 -12.86 6.75 -22.57
CA GLU A 511 -12.45 7.76 -21.58
C GLU A 511 -11.84 7.09 -20.34
N MET A 512 -12.48 6.03 -19.81
CA MET A 512 -11.92 5.25 -18.69
C MET A 512 -10.56 4.62 -19.04
N LYS A 513 -10.40 4.05 -20.23
CA LYS A 513 -9.11 3.49 -20.69
C LYS A 513 -8.02 4.55 -20.79
N GLU A 514 -8.35 5.75 -21.29
CA GLU A 514 -7.41 6.85 -21.37
C GLU A 514 -6.92 7.28 -19.98
N VAL A 515 -7.81 7.33 -19.00
CA VAL A 515 -7.45 7.58 -17.59
C VAL A 515 -6.50 6.50 -17.07
N VAL A 516 -6.85 5.22 -17.27
CA VAL A 516 -5.99 4.10 -16.86
C VAL A 516 -4.61 4.19 -17.50
N HIS A 517 -4.53 4.42 -18.81
CA HIS A 517 -3.26 4.54 -19.51
C HIS A 517 -2.46 5.78 -19.08
N HIS A 518 -3.12 6.90 -18.77
CA HIS A 518 -2.48 8.09 -18.25
C HIS A 518 -1.79 7.80 -16.90
N ILE A 519 -2.51 7.18 -15.97
CA ILE A 519 -1.97 6.78 -14.67
C ILE A 519 -0.88 5.72 -14.85
N ALA A 520 -1.10 4.67 -15.66
CA ALA A 520 -0.15 3.58 -15.84
C ALA A 520 1.22 4.03 -16.33
N ARG A 521 1.28 5.05 -17.20
CA ARG A 521 2.53 5.65 -17.68
C ARG A 521 3.39 6.27 -16.59
N GLN A 522 2.81 6.54 -15.42
CA GLN A 522 3.59 7.03 -14.28
C GLN A 522 4.40 5.90 -13.63
N TRP A 523 4.02 4.62 -13.76
CA TRP A 523 4.74 3.49 -13.17
C TRP A 523 5.74 2.90 -14.17
N ALA A 524 6.93 2.56 -13.67
CA ALA A 524 7.94 1.91 -14.47
C ALA A 524 7.46 0.50 -14.82
N GLY A 525 7.39 0.19 -16.12
CA GLY A 525 7.06 -1.16 -16.61
C GLY A 525 5.60 -1.57 -16.50
N LEU A 526 4.72 -0.71 -15.98
CA LEU A 526 3.31 -1.02 -15.88
C LEU A 526 2.62 -0.87 -17.24
N GLU A 527 2.24 -2.00 -17.82
CA GLU A 527 1.38 -2.04 -18.99
C GLU A 527 0.05 -2.68 -18.66
N LEU A 528 -1.02 -2.13 -19.24
CA LEU A 528 -2.34 -2.73 -19.20
C LEU A 528 -2.78 -3.03 -20.62
N THR A 529 -2.99 -4.32 -20.89
CA THR A 529 -3.51 -4.77 -22.18
C THR A 529 -4.99 -5.07 -22.03
N PHE A 530 -5.82 -4.29 -22.71
CA PHE A 530 -7.26 -4.51 -22.74
C PHE A 530 -7.63 -5.56 -23.79
N THR A 531 -8.69 -6.31 -23.51
CA THR A 531 -9.38 -7.12 -24.52
C THR A 531 -9.71 -6.28 -25.76
N ALA A 532 -9.83 -6.95 -26.92
CA ALA A 532 -10.21 -6.32 -28.18
C ALA A 532 -11.53 -5.53 -28.10
N ASP A 533 -11.88 -4.82 -29.19
CA ASP A 533 -12.90 -3.76 -29.24
C ASP A 533 -14.10 -3.98 -28.30
N PRO A 534 -14.45 -2.96 -27.47
CA PRO A 534 -15.52 -3.07 -26.50
C PRO A 534 -16.83 -3.50 -27.18
N VAL A 535 -17.35 -4.68 -26.82
CA VAL A 535 -18.63 -5.16 -27.36
C VAL A 535 -19.75 -4.59 -26.50
N VAL A 536 -20.64 -3.82 -27.13
CA VAL A 536 -21.86 -3.33 -26.46
C VAL A 536 -22.92 -4.42 -26.50
N ASN A 537 -23.30 -4.89 -25.32
CA ASN A 537 -24.30 -5.93 -25.17
C ASN A 537 -25.64 -5.31 -24.76
N PHE A 538 -26.68 -5.66 -25.51
CA PHE A 538 -28.07 -5.24 -25.27
C PHE A 538 -28.94 -6.39 -24.73
N GLU A 539 -28.39 -7.60 -24.66
CA GLU A 539 -29.07 -8.79 -24.15
C GLU A 539 -28.59 -9.08 -22.72
N ALA A 540 -29.51 -9.47 -21.84
CA ALA A 540 -29.28 -9.67 -20.43
C ALA A 540 -28.13 -10.67 -20.20
N ALA A 541 -26.93 -10.17 -19.93
CA ALA A 541 -25.80 -10.98 -19.47
C ALA A 541 -26.01 -11.32 -17.99
N THR A 542 -27.04 -12.13 -17.70
CA THR A 542 -27.39 -12.51 -16.33
C THR A 542 -26.33 -13.43 -15.70
N HIS A 543 -25.60 -14.25 -16.46
CA HIS A 543 -24.82 -15.33 -15.84
C HIS A 543 -23.32 -15.04 -15.59
N ALA A 544 -22.65 -14.27 -16.46
CA ALA A 544 -21.22 -13.97 -16.29
C ALA A 544 -20.97 -12.87 -15.23
N ASN A 545 -21.89 -11.91 -15.13
CA ASN A 545 -21.78 -10.76 -14.24
C ASN A 545 -22.13 -11.06 -12.79
N GLU A 546 -23.14 -11.92 -12.55
CA GLU A 546 -23.44 -12.45 -11.22
C GLU A 546 -22.22 -13.17 -10.63
N LYS A 547 -21.47 -13.93 -11.44
CA LYS A 547 -20.29 -14.67 -10.98
C LYS A 547 -19.11 -13.75 -10.63
N ALA A 548 -18.91 -12.66 -11.36
CA ALA A 548 -17.86 -11.67 -11.06
C ALA A 548 -18.19 -10.83 -9.82
N CYS A 549 -19.44 -10.36 -9.70
CA CYS A 549 -19.90 -9.64 -8.50
C CYS A 549 -19.94 -10.56 -7.28
N ALA A 550 -20.38 -11.81 -7.42
CA ALA A 550 -20.35 -12.81 -6.35
C ALA A 550 -18.93 -13.16 -5.89
N LYS A 551 -17.93 -13.15 -6.79
CA LYS A 551 -16.53 -13.30 -6.39
C LYS A 551 -16.01 -12.10 -5.61
N LEU A 552 -16.41 -10.88 -5.96
CA LEU A 552 -16.10 -9.68 -5.16
C LEU A 552 -16.76 -9.73 -3.77
N ARG A 553 -18.01 -10.25 -3.65
CA ARG A 553 -18.68 -10.47 -2.36
C ARG A 553 -17.90 -11.39 -1.42
N LEU A 554 -17.15 -12.34 -1.99
CA LEU A 554 -16.42 -13.35 -1.24
C LEU A 554 -14.99 -12.93 -0.89
N ARG A 555 -14.46 -11.88 -1.54
CA ARG A 555 -13.17 -11.30 -1.20
C ARG A 555 -13.25 -10.58 0.14
N GLY A 556 -12.37 -10.97 1.05
CA GLY A 556 -12.38 -10.52 2.44
C GLY A 556 -13.15 -11.46 3.38
N LEU A 557 -13.94 -12.41 2.86
CA LEU A 557 -14.50 -13.46 3.70
C LEU A 557 -13.39 -14.43 4.10
N ARG A 558 -13.23 -14.56 5.42
CA ARG A 558 -12.41 -15.58 6.06
C ARG A 558 -13.32 -16.75 6.43
N VAL A 559 -13.03 -17.90 5.85
CA VAL A 559 -13.69 -19.15 6.19
C VAL A 559 -12.75 -19.94 7.10
N HIS A 560 -13.25 -20.32 8.27
CA HIS A 560 -12.56 -21.23 9.17
C HIS A 560 -13.30 -22.55 9.23
N SER A 561 -12.57 -23.63 9.51
CA SER A 561 -13.18 -24.97 9.54
C SER A 561 -12.78 -25.80 10.74
N THR A 562 -13.70 -26.65 11.15
CA THR A 562 -13.50 -27.72 12.14
C THR A 562 -13.96 -29.04 11.53
N PHE A 563 -13.15 -30.08 11.71
CA PHE A 563 -13.43 -31.42 11.21
C PHE A 563 -12.63 -32.45 12.00
N LYS A 564 -12.87 -33.74 11.76
CA LYS A 564 -12.02 -34.79 12.31
C LYS A 564 -10.85 -35.04 11.37
N SER A 565 -9.64 -35.32 11.87
CA SER A 565 -8.46 -35.46 11.00
C SER A 565 -8.61 -36.52 9.90
N GLU A 566 -9.43 -37.56 10.11
CA GLU A 566 -9.76 -38.58 9.14
C GLU A 566 -10.72 -38.12 8.01
N ASP A 567 -11.23 -36.88 8.08
CA ASP A 567 -12.07 -36.22 7.07
C ASP A 567 -11.29 -35.13 6.30
N ALA A 568 -9.95 -35.13 6.39
CA ALA A 568 -9.10 -34.13 5.75
C ALA A 568 -9.27 -34.06 4.22
N LEU A 569 -9.51 -35.20 3.57
CA LEU A 569 -9.72 -35.23 2.12
C LEU A 569 -11.01 -34.51 1.71
N ASP A 570 -12.12 -34.78 2.40
CA ASP A 570 -13.39 -34.10 2.14
C ASP A 570 -13.24 -32.59 2.40
N MET A 571 -12.50 -32.23 3.45
CA MET A 571 -12.24 -30.82 3.75
C MET A 571 -11.36 -30.14 2.70
N MET A 572 -10.42 -30.85 2.07
CA MET A 572 -9.63 -30.29 0.96
C MET A 572 -10.50 -29.92 -0.23
N VAL A 573 -11.52 -30.73 -0.55
CA VAL A 573 -12.47 -30.41 -1.63
C VAL A 573 -13.31 -29.20 -1.28
N VAL A 574 -13.78 -29.09 -0.04
CA VAL A 574 -14.50 -27.90 0.45
C VAL A 574 -13.61 -26.67 0.40
N ALA A 575 -12.36 -26.78 0.84
CA ALA A 575 -11.39 -25.69 0.81
C ALA A 575 -11.12 -25.20 -0.62
N ASP A 576 -10.98 -26.12 -1.58
CA ASP A 576 -10.88 -25.78 -3.00
C ASP A 576 -12.13 -25.05 -3.49
N GLY A 577 -13.33 -25.52 -3.13
CA GLY A 577 -14.59 -24.85 -3.43
C GLY A 577 -14.67 -23.41 -2.88
N VAL A 578 -14.18 -23.19 -1.65
CA VAL A 578 -14.09 -21.86 -1.02
C VAL A 578 -13.09 -20.97 -1.74
N GLN A 579 -11.90 -21.49 -2.05
CA GLN A 579 -10.85 -20.75 -2.76
C GLN A 579 -11.29 -20.39 -4.18
N GLN A 580 -11.91 -21.30 -4.93
CA GLN A 580 -12.47 -21.03 -6.24
C GLN A 580 -13.57 -19.95 -6.22
N ALA A 581 -14.27 -19.82 -5.10
CA ALA A 581 -15.26 -18.80 -4.87
C ALA A 581 -14.63 -17.42 -4.54
N GLY A 582 -13.33 -17.36 -4.24
CA GLY A 582 -12.59 -16.10 -3.96
C GLY A 582 -12.50 -15.75 -2.47
N ALA A 583 -12.86 -16.68 -1.58
CA ALA A 583 -12.75 -16.50 -0.13
C ALA A 583 -11.46 -17.12 0.43
N SER A 584 -10.94 -16.52 1.49
CA SER A 584 -9.74 -17.02 2.17
C SER A 584 -10.10 -18.15 3.12
N TRP A 585 -9.28 -19.20 3.16
CA TRP A 585 -9.53 -20.40 3.95
C TRP A 585 -8.47 -20.60 5.02
N THR A 586 -8.90 -20.95 6.23
CA THR A 586 -7.99 -21.34 7.31
C THR A 586 -8.47 -22.60 8.01
N TRP A 587 -7.52 -23.49 8.35
CA TRP A 587 -7.72 -24.55 9.35
C TRP A 587 -6.51 -24.60 10.28
N VAL A 588 -6.68 -25.22 11.46
CA VAL A 588 -5.58 -25.51 12.39
C VAL A 588 -5.78 -26.92 12.93
N HIS A 589 -5.19 -27.91 12.25
CA HIS A 589 -5.24 -29.32 12.68
C HIS A 589 -3.91 -29.89 13.17
N ASN A 590 -2.79 -29.27 12.78
CA ASN A 590 -1.47 -29.73 13.18
C ASN A 590 -1.17 -29.23 14.59
N GLY A 591 -1.40 -30.09 15.59
CA GLY A 591 -0.90 -29.83 16.94
C GLY A 591 -1.91 -29.90 18.07
N GLN A 592 -3.02 -30.65 18.00
CA GLN A 592 -3.92 -30.86 19.16
C GLN A 592 -3.20 -31.36 20.44
N ARG A 593 -1.92 -31.79 20.33
CA ARG A 593 -1.02 -32.17 21.44
C ARG A 593 -0.14 -31.03 21.98
N GLN A 594 -0.07 -29.88 21.32
CA GLN A 594 0.72 -28.72 21.73
C GLN A 594 -0.13 -27.76 22.57
N ALA A 595 0.36 -27.28 23.71
CA ALA A 595 -0.42 -26.45 24.63
C ALA A 595 -1.01 -25.15 24.01
N THR A 596 -0.50 -24.69 22.87
CA THR A 596 -0.90 -23.45 22.20
C THR A 596 -1.92 -23.62 21.08
N TRP A 597 -2.26 -24.86 20.68
CA TRP A 597 -3.08 -25.10 19.48
C TRP A 597 -4.43 -24.41 19.54
N PHE A 598 -5.13 -24.54 20.68
CA PHE A 598 -6.48 -24.01 20.85
C PHE A 598 -6.47 -22.48 20.84
N LYS A 599 -5.41 -21.84 21.33
CA LYS A 599 -5.26 -20.38 21.28
C LYS A 599 -5.18 -19.90 19.83
N THR A 600 -4.36 -20.56 19.01
CA THR A 600 -4.23 -20.23 17.58
C THR A 600 -5.50 -20.55 16.81
N TRP A 601 -6.09 -21.72 17.05
CA TRP A 601 -7.37 -22.13 16.43
C TRP A 601 -8.48 -21.13 16.77
N ARG A 602 -8.66 -20.80 18.06
CA ARG A 602 -9.69 -19.85 18.53
C ARG A 602 -9.51 -18.48 17.91
N GLN A 603 -8.28 -17.99 17.83
CA GLN A 603 -8.00 -16.70 17.18
C GLN A 603 -8.46 -16.72 15.71
N LYS A 604 -8.09 -17.75 14.94
CA LYS A 604 -8.49 -17.85 13.52
C LYS A 604 -10.00 -18.05 13.36
N CYS A 605 -10.64 -18.80 14.24
CA CYS A 605 -12.09 -18.96 14.27
C CYS A 605 -12.79 -17.62 14.53
N MET A 606 -12.34 -16.84 15.51
CA MET A 606 -12.90 -15.52 15.85
C MET A 606 -12.70 -14.48 14.74
N GLU A 607 -11.67 -14.66 13.92
CA GLU A 607 -11.40 -13.85 12.74
C GLU A 607 -12.32 -14.21 11.54
N ALA A 608 -12.94 -15.39 11.56
CA ALA A 608 -13.73 -15.91 10.45
C ALA A 608 -15.10 -15.23 10.34
N ASN A 609 -15.53 -15.00 9.10
CA ASN A 609 -16.88 -14.58 8.76
C ASN A 609 -17.83 -15.77 8.60
N ILE A 610 -17.27 -16.93 8.22
CA ILE A 610 -18.01 -18.17 7.98
C ILE A 610 -17.26 -19.31 8.63
N ILE A 611 -17.99 -20.17 9.32
CA ILE A 611 -17.45 -21.38 9.95
C ILE A 611 -18.06 -22.60 9.28
N VAL A 612 -17.21 -23.50 8.81
CA VAL A 612 -17.61 -24.77 8.20
C VAL A 612 -17.32 -25.92 9.17
N VAL A 613 -18.35 -26.70 9.47
CA VAL A 613 -18.26 -27.90 10.32
C VAL A 613 -18.49 -29.11 9.43
N LEU A 614 -17.52 -30.02 9.30
CA LEU A 614 -17.80 -31.37 8.76
C LEU A 614 -18.44 -32.23 9.85
N PHE A 615 -19.75 -32.30 9.85
CA PHE A 615 -20.57 -33.09 10.76
C PHE A 615 -20.78 -34.50 10.21
N THR A 616 -19.70 -35.23 10.03
CA THR A 616 -19.71 -36.62 9.53
C THR A 616 -20.13 -37.60 10.63
N LYS A 617 -20.41 -38.85 10.24
CA LYS A 617 -20.53 -39.95 11.21
C LYS A 617 -19.28 -40.08 12.10
N LYS A 618 -18.07 -39.88 11.54
CA LYS A 618 -16.82 -39.94 12.31
C LYS A 618 -16.74 -38.84 13.36
N TYR A 619 -17.22 -37.63 13.04
CA TYR A 619 -17.34 -36.53 14.00
C TYR A 619 -18.27 -36.90 15.16
N ARG A 620 -19.44 -37.48 14.84
CA ARG A 620 -20.45 -37.91 15.82
C ARG A 620 -19.94 -39.03 16.73
N ASP A 621 -19.36 -40.08 16.14
CA ASP A 621 -18.90 -41.27 16.86
C ASP A 621 -17.65 -41.02 17.71
N SER A 622 -16.98 -39.87 17.55
CA SER A 622 -15.71 -39.57 18.22
C SER A 622 -15.58 -38.10 18.60
N PHE A 623 -16.59 -37.57 19.29
CA PHE A 623 -16.63 -36.19 19.73
C PHE A 623 -15.69 -35.92 20.92
N THR A 624 -14.43 -35.68 20.60
CA THR A 624 -13.33 -35.47 21.56
C THR A 624 -13.49 -34.17 22.35
N ASP A 625 -12.76 -34.03 23.46
CA ASP A 625 -12.77 -32.79 24.24
C ASP A 625 -12.22 -31.59 23.46
N ALA A 626 -11.31 -31.81 22.52
CA ALA A 626 -10.87 -30.78 21.58
C ALA A 626 -12.04 -30.30 20.70
N LEU A 627 -12.79 -31.23 20.09
CA LEU A 627 -13.96 -30.87 19.28
C LEU A 627 -15.08 -30.21 20.10
N LYS A 628 -15.24 -30.59 21.37
CA LYS A 628 -16.16 -29.88 22.30
C LYS A 628 -15.74 -28.42 22.49
N GLN A 629 -14.45 -28.16 22.75
CA GLN A 629 -13.93 -26.79 22.92
C GLN A 629 -14.14 -25.96 21.64
N GLU A 630 -13.86 -26.55 20.48
CA GLU A 630 -14.12 -25.91 19.19
C GLU A 630 -15.61 -25.60 19.03
N ALA A 631 -16.48 -26.60 19.23
CA ALA A 631 -17.93 -26.47 19.11
C ALA A 631 -18.53 -25.41 20.04
N THR A 632 -18.05 -25.28 21.29
CA THR A 632 -18.48 -24.22 22.21
C THR A 632 -18.23 -22.83 21.64
N VAL A 633 -17.05 -22.60 21.06
CA VAL A 633 -16.72 -21.30 20.44
C VAL A 633 -17.60 -21.05 19.23
N ILE A 634 -17.75 -22.04 18.35
CA ILE A 634 -18.54 -21.92 17.12
C ILE A 634 -20.01 -21.65 17.43
N LYS A 635 -20.59 -22.37 18.40
CA LYS A 635 -21.97 -22.15 18.86
C LYS A 635 -22.16 -20.72 19.35
N GLY A 636 -21.26 -20.23 20.22
CA GLY A 636 -21.32 -18.86 20.72
C GLY A 636 -21.19 -17.81 19.61
N MET A 637 -20.32 -18.04 18.62
CA MET A 637 -20.20 -17.15 17.45
C MET A 637 -21.47 -17.13 16.60
N TYR A 638 -22.09 -18.29 16.37
CA TYR A 638 -23.34 -18.42 15.61
C TYR A 638 -24.51 -17.73 16.32
N GLU A 639 -24.71 -18.01 17.61
CA GLU A 639 -25.79 -17.41 18.42
C GLU A 639 -25.65 -15.89 18.55
N SER A 640 -24.41 -15.41 18.62
CA SER A 640 -24.09 -13.97 18.65
C SER A 640 -24.11 -13.31 17.26
N LYS A 641 -24.41 -14.07 16.20
CA LYS A 641 -24.36 -13.63 14.79
C LYS A 641 -23.02 -13.02 14.38
N LEU A 642 -21.92 -13.49 14.99
CA LEU A 642 -20.57 -13.05 14.67
C LEU A 642 -20.01 -13.77 13.42
N ALA A 643 -20.50 -14.96 13.12
CA ALA A 643 -20.17 -15.70 11.90
C ALA A 643 -21.36 -16.52 11.39
N LYS A 644 -21.40 -16.75 10.09
CA LYS A 644 -22.34 -17.69 9.44
C LYS A 644 -21.87 -19.12 9.68
N LEU A 645 -22.78 -20.06 9.82
CA LEU A 645 -22.46 -21.46 10.16
C LEU A 645 -22.95 -22.41 9.08
N TYR A 646 -22.03 -23.14 8.47
CA TYR A 646 -22.30 -24.17 7.45
C TYR A 646 -21.96 -25.54 8.03
N VAL A 647 -22.96 -26.39 8.20
CA VAL A 647 -22.82 -27.75 8.75
C VAL A 647 -22.96 -28.74 7.60
N LEU A 648 -21.90 -29.48 7.32
CA LEU A 648 -21.80 -30.35 6.15
C LEU A 648 -21.68 -31.80 6.59
N ASP A 649 -22.57 -32.65 6.08
CA ASP A 649 -22.36 -34.10 6.08
C ASP A 649 -22.11 -34.52 4.62
N PRO A 650 -20.89 -34.97 4.24
CA PRO A 650 -20.55 -35.41 2.88
C PRO A 650 -21.44 -36.55 2.35
N GLU A 651 -22.12 -37.30 3.22
CA GLU A 651 -23.09 -38.32 2.81
C GLU A 651 -24.39 -37.70 2.29
N GLU A 652 -24.70 -36.46 2.69
CA GLU A 652 -25.94 -35.75 2.37
C GLU A 652 -25.73 -34.49 1.51
N HIS A 653 -24.53 -33.92 1.54
CA HIS A 653 -24.18 -32.65 0.93
C HIS A 653 -22.98 -32.81 0.00
N SER A 654 -23.10 -32.39 -1.27
CA SER A 654 -21.92 -32.25 -2.14
C SER A 654 -21.06 -31.06 -1.66
N PRO A 655 -19.72 -31.19 -1.63
CA PRO A 655 -18.81 -30.07 -1.37
C PRO A 655 -19.06 -28.83 -2.27
N GLU A 656 -19.56 -29.04 -3.50
CA GLU A 656 -19.90 -27.96 -4.45
C GLU A 656 -21.02 -27.05 -3.93
N VAL A 657 -21.87 -27.58 -3.04
CA VAL A 657 -22.97 -26.83 -2.45
C VAL A 657 -22.45 -25.72 -1.51
N VAL A 658 -21.23 -25.87 -0.97
CA VAL A 658 -20.55 -24.81 -0.21
C VAL A 658 -20.23 -23.63 -1.13
N GLN A 659 -19.62 -23.90 -2.28
CA GLN A 659 -19.32 -22.87 -3.28
C GLN A 659 -20.60 -22.14 -3.72
N VAL A 660 -21.67 -22.88 -3.99
CA VAL A 660 -22.96 -22.29 -4.39
C VAL A 660 -23.57 -21.43 -3.28
N ASN A 661 -23.54 -21.87 -2.02
CA ASN A 661 -24.07 -21.10 -0.90
C ASN A 661 -23.22 -19.88 -0.56
N LEU A 662 -21.90 -19.99 -0.70
CA LEU A 662 -20.99 -18.85 -0.63
C LEU A 662 -21.36 -17.81 -1.69
N LEU A 663 -21.45 -18.21 -2.96
CA LEU A 663 -21.79 -17.30 -4.06
C LEU A 663 -23.17 -16.65 -3.88
N LYS A 664 -24.11 -17.35 -3.24
CA LYS A 664 -25.46 -16.85 -2.91
C LYS A 664 -25.51 -16.02 -1.61
N GLY A 665 -24.44 -15.97 -0.83
CA GLY A 665 -24.38 -15.27 0.45
C GLY A 665 -25.29 -15.85 1.54
N ALA A 666 -25.60 -17.15 1.51
CA ALA A 666 -26.56 -17.78 2.42
C ALA A 666 -26.18 -17.57 3.91
N GLU A 667 -27.16 -17.25 4.76
CA GLU A 667 -26.98 -17.03 6.20
C GLU A 667 -26.59 -18.29 6.99
N GLY A 668 -26.86 -19.47 6.43
CA GLY A 668 -26.49 -20.77 6.97
C GLY A 668 -26.67 -21.86 5.92
N MET A 669 -26.09 -23.03 6.15
CA MET A 669 -26.18 -24.18 5.25
C MET A 669 -26.19 -25.51 6.02
N GLY A 670 -26.92 -26.48 5.47
CA GLY A 670 -27.01 -27.85 5.97
C GLY A 670 -27.78 -27.98 7.29
N ASP A 671 -27.61 -29.10 8.00
CA ASP A 671 -28.42 -29.39 9.19
C ASP A 671 -27.83 -28.82 10.48
N ILE A 672 -27.90 -27.49 10.58
CA ILE A 672 -27.47 -26.74 11.78
C ILE A 672 -28.28 -27.20 13.02
N GLY A 673 -29.56 -27.52 12.84
CA GLY A 673 -30.45 -27.97 13.91
C GLY A 673 -29.99 -29.29 14.52
N ALA A 674 -29.67 -30.29 13.68
CA ALA A 674 -29.14 -31.56 14.14
C ALA A 674 -27.79 -31.40 14.84
N TRP A 675 -26.90 -30.54 14.34
CA TRP A 675 -25.61 -30.29 15.01
C TRP A 675 -25.80 -29.63 16.38
N LEU A 676 -26.64 -28.59 16.50
CA LEU A 676 -26.95 -27.97 17.80
C LEU A 676 -27.62 -28.94 18.78
N GLY A 677 -28.53 -29.79 18.28
CA GLY A 677 -29.13 -30.86 19.06
C GLY A 677 -28.09 -31.86 19.58
N PHE A 678 -27.15 -32.26 18.71
CA PHE A 678 -26.03 -33.13 19.06
C PHE A 678 -25.12 -32.50 20.13
N LEU A 679 -24.78 -31.21 20.02
CA LEU A 679 -23.99 -30.49 21.02
C LEU A 679 -24.65 -30.50 22.39
N THR A 680 -25.96 -30.25 22.43
CA THR A 680 -26.74 -30.24 23.67
C THR A 680 -26.74 -31.61 24.36
N GLN A 681 -26.89 -32.69 23.59
CA GLN A 681 -26.81 -34.07 24.10
C GLN A 681 -25.44 -34.41 24.69
N HIS A 682 -24.38 -33.73 24.25
CA HIS A 682 -23.00 -33.94 24.71
C HIS A 682 -22.53 -32.91 25.74
N GLY A 683 -23.46 -32.13 26.33
CA GLY A 683 -23.17 -31.18 27.41
C GLY A 683 -22.46 -29.90 26.97
N VAL A 684 -22.50 -29.57 25.67
CA VAL A 684 -22.00 -28.30 25.14
C VAL A 684 -23.15 -27.29 25.17
N ASN A 685 -23.22 -26.57 26.29
CA ASN A 685 -24.21 -25.52 26.53
C ASN A 685 -23.77 -24.17 26.00
#